data_AF-A0A374AUB5-F1
#
_entry.id   AF-A0A374AUB5-F1
#
_cell.length_a   1.000
_cell.length_b   1.000
_cell.length_c   1.000
_cell.angle_alpha   90.00
_cell.angle_beta   90.00
_cell.angle_gamma   90.00
#
_symmetry.space_group_name_H-M   'P 1'
#
loop_
_entity.id
_entity.type
_entity.pdbx_description
1 polymer ?
#
loop_
_entity_poly.entity_id
_entity_poly.type
_entity_poly.pdbx_seq_one_letter_code
_entity_poly.pdbx_strand_id
1 'polypeptide(L)'
;MWEGHKNEAEKEGRKMLKKEWQNIRNSKWMMLVLTAIILIPTLYTTIFLGSMWDPYGETEHLPVAVVNNDKAVSYNGTKMEVGKELISNLKKSDAMDFRFVNEAEADSKLRSGTYYMVITIPENFSENAATVLNEHPKKMELEYRTNPGTNYIASKMDETAVNTIRSQVAEQVTKTYTKTMFRQIKSAGAGFGQAAEGAEQIGSGAKKLSAGSQTITDNLNSLVSSSLTFKDGADSLQIGLKRYTDGVAEADRGAKKLDQGAGQLSKGAKALKSGADELKSGTGTLNKGVADYTKGVGAVYAGSSELEKNSSSLNGGVQALSGGIQALESGSGSVLTGLEAMSSELGKSLTPEKQQQTKQLAAGMKQAADQLDPQGTSKTVSVQTEKTAETLSQKASDLSEHADELKQQIADLKASSEFQKLSREEQQSLLSGLEKSADAVSSDAETIQNRAQKVKNSAASTQSAGTDQMKNTAYLLRNGADAIGSLSSGLSQVKTNLDKTGTKPSDMGLIQGMQTVHLGTEKLKTSVDGKNGLKEGVNAYTAGVTQVNGGLQQMDSKSGQLKTGASELNTGVGKMTEKLPELFHGMADLKNGTLSLCKGTGQLNKNSRSLLDGSGRLSDGAEQIGSGAEKLADGSETVGTGLSVLQDGSRTLKSKLSDGAAQAGKVKDSKKTVGMFASPVKTEHSQMSDVQNNGHAMAPYMMSVALYVACIAFCLMFPLKEHNGRVRSGFRWWLSKASVMAVIAAVQAVVMVLMLMLINGLKPKELTATFLMAVLVSMTFMAMITFFNLWLDKVGSFIVLVFMVLQLGGAAGTYPIELSPKFYQMIHPFMPFTYSVNAFRNTLMIGGGITADVLVFIGILIAFSLLSLGYYEKRAKKAEIKHAVTAEG
;
A
#
# COMPACT_ATOMS: atom_id res chain seq x y z
N MET A 1 -43.44 168.60 19.37
CA MET A 1 -41.98 168.44 19.15
C MET A 1 -41.45 167.01 19.37
N TRP A 2 -42.08 166.14 20.19
CA TRP A 2 -41.43 164.89 20.62
C TRP A 2 -41.25 163.79 19.55
N GLU A 3 -42.15 163.68 18.56
CA GLU A 3 -42.02 162.67 17.48
C GLU A 3 -40.93 162.97 16.45
N GLY A 4 -40.57 164.26 16.26
CA GLY A 4 -39.52 164.67 15.32
C GLY A 4 -38.15 164.07 15.67
N HIS A 5 -37.83 164.00 16.96
CA HIS A 5 -36.53 163.53 17.44
C HIS A 5 -36.30 162.02 17.24
N LYS A 6 -37.36 161.18 17.24
CA LYS A 6 -37.22 159.74 16.95
C LYS A 6 -36.93 159.46 15.47
N ASN A 7 -37.63 160.15 14.56
CA ASN A 7 -37.47 159.95 13.11
C ASN A 7 -36.11 160.47 12.59
N GLU A 8 -35.56 161.53 13.18
CA GLU A 8 -34.17 161.93 12.89
C GLU A 8 -33.16 160.90 13.41
N ALA A 9 -33.37 160.36 14.61
CA ALA A 9 -32.45 159.37 15.17
C ALA A 9 -32.34 158.14 14.26
N GLU A 10 -33.41 157.60 13.70
CA GLU A 10 -33.32 156.47 12.75
C GLU A 10 -32.67 156.83 11.40
N LYS A 11 -32.94 158.03 10.86
CA LYS A 11 -32.31 158.49 9.62
C LYS A 11 -30.80 158.69 9.79
N GLU A 12 -30.36 159.20 10.93
CA GLU A 12 -28.94 159.34 11.27
C GLU A 12 -28.22 157.98 11.40
N GLY A 13 -28.86 156.97 11.98
CA GLY A 13 -28.26 155.64 12.16
C GLY A 13 -27.90 154.94 10.85
N ARG A 14 -28.81 154.99 9.86
CA ARG A 14 -28.57 154.45 8.51
C ARG A 14 -27.45 155.18 7.76
N LYS A 15 -27.15 156.45 8.08
CA LYS A 15 -26.03 157.20 7.47
C LYS A 15 -24.67 156.65 7.90
N MET A 16 -24.48 156.24 9.15
CA MET A 16 -23.16 155.82 9.67
C MET A 16 -22.67 154.51 9.02
N LEU A 17 -23.53 153.49 8.98
CA LEU A 17 -23.25 152.22 8.30
C LEU A 17 -22.94 152.43 6.80
N LYS A 18 -23.76 153.24 6.11
CA LYS A 18 -23.56 153.56 4.69
C LYS A 18 -22.25 154.31 4.44
N LYS A 19 -21.87 155.24 5.33
CA LYS A 19 -20.61 155.98 5.25
C LYS A 19 -19.38 155.11 5.43
N GLU A 20 -19.42 154.12 6.34
CA GLU A 20 -18.31 153.18 6.55
C GLU A 20 -17.98 152.42 5.25
N TRP A 21 -18.99 151.83 4.63
CA TRP A 21 -18.86 151.13 3.34
C TRP A 21 -18.49 152.05 2.18
N GLN A 22 -19.00 153.28 2.16
CA GLN A 22 -18.59 154.28 1.17
C GLN A 22 -17.11 154.68 1.33
N ASN A 23 -16.61 154.81 2.56
CA ASN A 23 -15.20 155.13 2.82
C ASN A 23 -14.27 154.01 2.34
N ILE A 24 -14.61 152.75 2.66
CA ILE A 24 -13.89 151.57 2.15
C ILE A 24 -13.89 151.54 0.63
N ARG A 25 -15.06 151.65 -0.01
CA ARG A 25 -15.19 151.59 -1.48
C ARG A 25 -14.45 152.72 -2.19
N ASN A 26 -14.38 153.91 -1.59
CA ASN A 26 -13.69 155.06 -2.17
C ASN A 26 -12.16 155.02 -1.92
N SER A 27 -11.70 154.32 -0.88
CA SER A 27 -10.28 154.16 -0.57
C SER A 27 -9.66 152.96 -1.30
N LYS A 28 -8.99 153.21 -2.43
CA LYS A 28 -8.26 152.18 -3.20
C LYS A 28 -7.26 151.40 -2.34
N TRP A 29 -6.58 152.06 -1.40
CA TRP A 29 -5.65 151.43 -0.48
C TRP A 29 -6.36 150.46 0.48
N MET A 30 -7.48 150.87 1.08
CA MET A 30 -8.26 150.00 1.98
C MET A 30 -8.79 148.76 1.22
N MET A 31 -9.27 148.93 -0.01
CA MET A 31 -9.71 147.80 -0.85
C MET A 31 -8.57 146.82 -1.14
N LEU A 32 -7.37 147.31 -1.48
CA LEU A 32 -6.18 146.46 -1.73
C LEU A 32 -5.78 145.70 -0.46
N VAL A 33 -5.71 146.38 0.68
CA VAL A 33 -5.38 145.80 1.98
C VAL A 33 -6.38 144.71 2.39
N LEU A 34 -7.68 144.99 2.29
CA LEU A 34 -8.73 144.01 2.61
C LEU A 34 -8.70 142.80 1.66
N THR A 35 -8.40 143.01 0.37
CA THR A 35 -8.23 141.93 -0.61
C THR A 35 -7.01 141.07 -0.27
N ALA A 36 -5.88 141.67 0.09
CA ALA A 36 -4.69 140.95 0.52
C ALA A 36 -4.97 140.11 1.79
N ILE A 37 -5.69 140.66 2.76
CA ILE A 37 -6.09 139.94 3.98
C ILE A 37 -7.01 138.76 3.69
N ILE A 38 -7.97 138.91 2.76
CA ILE A 38 -8.85 137.80 2.30
C ILE A 38 -8.03 136.64 1.71
N LEU A 39 -6.88 136.92 1.10
CA LEU A 39 -6.00 135.91 0.50
C LEU A 39 -5.00 135.28 1.49
N ILE A 40 -4.74 135.88 2.65
CA ILE A 40 -3.81 135.33 3.66
C ILE A 40 -4.15 133.87 4.03
N PRO A 41 -5.40 133.50 4.35
CA PRO A 41 -5.70 132.13 4.71
C PRO A 41 -5.43 131.15 3.56
N THR A 42 -5.80 131.56 2.34
CA THR A 42 -5.59 130.78 1.11
C THR A 42 -4.11 130.50 0.89
N LEU A 43 -3.25 131.53 0.92
CA LEU A 43 -1.82 131.39 0.68
C LEU A 43 -1.16 130.42 1.68
N TYR A 44 -1.57 130.49 2.95
CA TYR A 44 -1.11 129.54 3.96
C TYR A 44 -1.63 128.13 3.68
N THR A 45 -2.94 127.96 3.49
CA THR A 45 -3.52 126.61 3.37
C THR A 45 -3.19 125.91 2.07
N THR A 46 -3.06 126.58 0.93
CA THR A 46 -2.86 125.87 -0.35
C THR A 46 -1.40 125.53 -0.62
N ILE A 47 -0.47 126.45 -0.31
CA ILE A 47 0.96 126.28 -0.56
C ILE A 47 1.60 125.37 0.48
N PHE A 48 1.43 125.67 1.78
CA PHE A 48 2.11 124.93 2.85
C PHE A 48 1.55 123.51 3.04
N LEU A 49 0.22 123.35 2.97
CA LEU A 49 -0.40 122.02 3.02
C LEU A 49 -0.11 121.21 1.75
N GLY A 50 0.03 121.89 0.60
CA GLY A 50 0.39 121.29 -0.68
C GLY A 50 1.76 120.58 -0.63
N SER A 51 2.76 121.18 0.02
CA SER A 51 4.08 120.52 0.21
C SER A 51 4.06 119.32 1.16
N MET A 52 2.96 119.09 1.88
CA MET A 52 2.79 117.96 2.80
C MET A 52 1.59 117.08 2.42
N TRP A 53 1.14 117.13 1.16
CA TRP A 53 -0.13 116.53 0.75
C TRP A 53 -0.11 115.00 0.80
N ASP A 54 0.89 114.33 0.21
CA ASP A 54 1.00 112.87 0.30
C ASP A 54 2.45 112.33 0.39
N PRO A 55 3.19 112.63 1.48
CA PRO A 55 4.54 112.09 1.69
C PRO A 55 4.57 110.59 2.04
N TYR A 56 3.41 109.92 2.18
CA TYR A 56 3.33 108.51 2.60
C TYR A 56 2.82 107.57 1.51
N GLY A 57 2.03 108.04 0.54
CA GLY A 57 1.61 107.26 -0.63
C GLY A 57 2.72 107.06 -1.67
N GLU A 58 3.67 107.99 -1.75
CA GLU A 58 4.75 108.04 -2.76
C GLU A 58 5.96 107.14 -2.41
N THR A 59 5.76 106.00 -1.72
CA THR A 59 6.85 105.10 -1.30
C THR A 59 7.58 104.44 -2.48
N GLU A 60 6.93 104.32 -3.64
CA GLU A 60 7.53 103.78 -4.87
C GLU A 60 8.75 104.58 -5.36
N HIS A 61 8.98 105.79 -4.82
CA HIS A 61 10.15 106.62 -5.10
C HIS A 61 11.23 106.59 -4.00
N LEU A 62 11.03 105.83 -2.92
CA LEU A 62 11.99 105.71 -1.81
C LEU A 62 13.10 104.69 -2.14
N PRO A 63 14.37 105.10 -2.31
CA PRO A 63 15.41 104.21 -2.78
C PRO A 63 15.88 103.21 -1.71
N VAL A 64 15.71 101.91 -2.00
CA VAL A 64 16.11 100.79 -1.15
C VAL A 64 17.14 99.93 -1.88
N ALA A 65 18.34 99.78 -1.32
CA ALA A 65 19.34 98.88 -1.88
C ALA A 65 19.04 97.40 -1.53
N VAL A 66 19.21 96.51 -2.50
CA VAL A 66 19.13 95.06 -2.31
C VAL A 66 20.43 94.42 -2.81
N VAL A 67 21.12 93.73 -1.91
CA VAL A 67 22.34 92.95 -2.15
C VAL A 67 21.98 91.47 -2.06
N ASN A 68 22.46 90.65 -2.99
CA ASN A 68 22.21 89.20 -2.98
C ASN A 68 23.48 88.39 -3.11
N ASN A 69 23.80 87.67 -2.04
CA ASN A 69 24.92 86.74 -1.96
C ASN A 69 24.47 85.26 -2.06
N ASP A 70 23.16 84.99 -2.10
CA ASP A 70 22.55 83.63 -2.11
C ASP A 70 23.10 82.69 -3.19
N LYS A 71 23.30 81.42 -2.81
CA LYS A 71 23.79 80.34 -3.68
C LYS A 71 22.73 79.25 -3.87
N ALA A 72 22.51 78.86 -5.12
CA ALA A 72 21.56 77.82 -5.47
C ALA A 72 21.93 76.44 -4.89
N VAL A 73 20.92 75.68 -4.44
CA VAL A 73 21.08 74.32 -3.89
C VAL A 73 20.27 73.30 -4.70
N SER A 74 20.62 72.02 -4.63
CA SER A 74 19.85 70.92 -5.24
C SER A 74 19.17 70.09 -4.16
N TYR A 75 17.85 69.90 -4.27
CA TYR A 75 17.05 69.14 -3.30
C TYR A 75 16.04 68.26 -4.03
N ASN A 76 16.03 66.94 -3.74
CA ASN A 76 15.16 65.95 -4.39
C ASN A 76 15.11 66.08 -5.93
N GLY A 77 16.28 66.19 -6.56
CA GLY A 77 16.42 66.35 -8.02
C GLY A 77 15.93 67.69 -8.59
N THR A 78 15.56 68.64 -7.74
CA THR A 78 15.04 69.97 -8.13
C THR A 78 16.03 71.05 -7.67
N LYS A 79 16.44 71.94 -8.58
CA LYS A 79 17.27 73.11 -8.23
C LYS A 79 16.41 74.15 -7.51
N MET A 80 16.86 74.62 -6.35
CA MET A 80 16.23 75.68 -5.55
C MET A 80 17.10 76.94 -5.58
N GLU A 81 16.51 78.08 -5.97
CA GLU A 81 17.17 79.38 -6.12
C GLU A 81 16.32 80.50 -5.46
N VAL A 82 15.93 80.32 -4.20
CA VAL A 82 14.92 81.13 -3.49
C VAL A 82 15.29 82.61 -3.41
N GLY A 83 16.56 82.97 -3.18
CA GLY A 83 16.99 84.37 -3.16
C GLY A 83 16.92 85.04 -4.53
N LYS A 84 17.21 84.29 -5.59
CA LYS A 84 17.06 84.75 -6.98
C LYS A 84 15.59 84.89 -7.41
N GLU A 85 14.72 84.00 -6.95
CA GLU A 85 13.27 84.13 -7.13
C GLU A 85 12.72 85.34 -6.35
N LEU A 86 13.21 85.59 -5.13
CA LEU A 86 12.88 86.80 -4.36
C LEU A 86 13.28 88.07 -5.13
N ILE A 87 14.51 88.18 -5.64
CA ILE A 87 14.94 89.30 -6.51
C ILE A 87 13.99 89.48 -7.70
N SER A 88 13.55 88.40 -8.34
CA SER A 88 12.64 88.48 -9.50
C SER A 88 11.24 89.00 -9.14
N ASN A 89 10.83 88.88 -7.88
CA ASN A 89 9.57 89.44 -7.37
C ASN A 89 9.77 90.90 -6.93
N LEU A 90 10.86 91.23 -6.22
CA LEU A 90 11.19 92.60 -5.84
C LEU A 90 11.35 93.53 -7.06
N LYS A 91 11.92 93.02 -8.17
CA LYS A 91 11.99 93.73 -9.47
C LYS A 91 10.65 94.04 -10.13
N LYS A 92 9.54 93.51 -9.63
CA LYS A 92 8.16 93.68 -10.14
C LYS A 92 7.23 94.28 -9.08
N SER A 93 7.80 94.80 -7.99
CA SER A 93 7.07 95.23 -6.80
C SER A 93 7.14 96.74 -6.70
N ASP A 94 6.04 97.42 -7.02
CA ASP A 94 5.92 98.88 -6.99
C ASP A 94 5.85 99.44 -5.54
N ALA A 95 6.19 98.64 -4.54
CA ALA A 95 6.12 99.03 -3.12
C ALA A 95 7.22 100.02 -2.68
N MET A 96 8.39 99.95 -3.29
CA MET A 96 9.59 100.75 -3.02
C MET A 96 10.50 100.78 -4.26
N ASP A 97 11.38 101.77 -4.38
CA ASP A 97 12.38 101.83 -5.45
C ASP A 97 13.57 100.88 -5.17
N PHE A 98 13.38 99.59 -5.46
CA PHE A 98 14.40 98.56 -5.22
C PHE A 98 15.58 98.65 -6.20
N ARG A 99 16.75 99.06 -5.69
CA ARG A 99 18.02 99.16 -6.42
C ARG A 99 18.93 97.97 -6.12
N PHE A 100 19.16 97.13 -7.12
CA PHE A 100 19.99 95.93 -6.97
C PHE A 100 21.46 96.26 -7.20
N VAL A 101 22.26 96.24 -6.14
CA VAL A 101 23.63 96.76 -6.10
C VAL A 101 24.59 95.80 -5.37
N ASN A 102 25.88 96.11 -5.37
CA ASN A 102 26.85 95.42 -4.52
C ASN A 102 26.91 96.02 -3.11
N GLU A 103 27.46 95.26 -2.16
CA GLU A 103 27.57 95.59 -0.74
C GLU A 103 28.26 96.96 -0.48
N ALA A 104 29.36 97.25 -1.18
CA ALA A 104 30.13 98.48 -0.97
C ALA A 104 29.40 99.73 -1.48
N GLU A 105 28.67 99.62 -2.59
CA GLU A 105 27.80 100.68 -3.10
C GLU A 105 26.61 100.92 -2.16
N ALA A 106 26.01 99.82 -1.65
CA ALA A 106 24.88 99.87 -0.73
C ALA A 106 25.23 100.63 0.56
N ASP A 107 26.34 100.26 1.21
CA ASP A 107 26.79 100.91 2.45
C ASP A 107 27.20 102.39 2.24
N SER A 108 27.88 102.70 1.13
CA SER A 108 28.28 104.07 0.82
C SER A 108 27.06 104.98 0.62
N LYS A 109 26.06 104.52 -0.15
CA LYS A 109 24.83 105.27 -0.43
C LYS A 109 23.86 105.32 0.75
N LEU A 110 23.89 104.34 1.66
CA LEU A 110 23.18 104.40 2.94
C LEU A 110 23.78 105.48 3.87
N ARG A 111 25.11 105.62 3.87
CA ARG A 111 25.81 106.66 4.65
C ARG A 111 25.57 108.07 4.10
N SER A 112 25.48 108.24 2.77
CA SER A 112 25.16 109.53 2.14
C SER A 112 23.67 109.93 2.22
N GLY A 113 22.79 109.03 2.67
CA GLY A 113 21.34 109.24 2.62
C GLY A 113 20.74 109.15 1.21
N THR A 114 21.47 108.57 0.25
CA THR A 114 20.97 108.29 -1.10
C THR A 114 20.10 107.04 -1.14
N TYR A 115 20.41 106.06 -0.28
CA TYR A 115 19.53 104.95 0.07
C TYR A 115 19.09 105.10 1.52
N TYR A 116 17.84 104.75 1.83
CA TYR A 116 17.31 104.84 3.19
C TYR A 116 17.42 103.49 3.93
N MET A 117 17.32 102.40 3.17
CA MET A 117 17.54 101.03 3.63
C MET A 117 18.45 100.25 2.68
N VAL A 118 19.25 99.35 3.26
CA VAL A 118 19.97 98.27 2.56
C VAL A 118 19.42 96.94 3.08
N ILE A 119 19.17 95.99 2.18
CA ILE A 119 18.74 94.62 2.49
C ILE A 119 19.73 93.64 1.87
N THR A 120 20.30 92.75 2.67
CA THR A 120 21.29 91.76 2.23
C THR A 120 20.71 90.34 2.38
N ILE A 121 20.69 89.60 1.27
CA ILE A 121 20.33 88.18 1.23
C ILE A 121 21.64 87.37 1.38
N PRO A 122 21.82 86.57 2.45
CA PRO A 122 23.07 85.86 2.74
C PRO A 122 23.28 84.62 1.85
N GLU A 123 24.51 84.08 1.82
CA GLU A 123 24.88 82.97 0.93
C GLU A 123 24.09 81.67 1.14
N ASN A 124 23.68 81.41 2.39
CA ASN A 124 23.01 80.19 2.84
C ASN A 124 21.47 80.26 2.76
N PHE A 125 20.91 81.30 2.13
CA PHE A 125 19.47 81.57 2.13
C PHE A 125 18.65 80.44 1.46
N SER A 126 19.04 80.04 0.25
CA SER A 126 18.43 78.90 -0.46
C SER A 126 18.78 77.55 0.17
N GLU A 127 19.96 77.40 0.77
CA GLU A 127 20.37 76.18 1.49
C GLU A 127 19.44 75.92 2.69
N ASN A 128 19.25 76.93 3.55
CA ASN A 128 18.36 76.82 4.71
C ASN A 128 16.91 76.54 4.25
N ALA A 129 16.44 77.14 3.16
CA ALA A 129 15.12 76.86 2.59
C ALA A 129 14.92 75.37 2.19
N ALA A 130 15.97 74.68 1.75
CA ALA A 130 15.92 73.26 1.41
C ALA A 130 15.86 72.33 2.65
N THR A 131 16.18 72.82 3.85
CA THR A 131 16.16 72.02 5.08
C THR A 131 14.78 71.82 5.71
N VAL A 132 13.72 72.44 5.17
CA VAL A 132 12.37 72.50 5.78
C VAL A 132 11.71 71.13 6.02
N LEU A 133 12.13 70.09 5.29
CA LEU A 133 11.66 68.71 5.43
C LEU A 133 12.69 67.78 6.08
N ASN A 134 13.83 68.30 6.53
CA ASN A 134 14.82 67.55 7.29
C ASN A 134 14.43 67.51 8.77
N GLU A 135 15.01 66.57 9.52
CA GLU A 135 14.76 66.39 10.96
C GLU A 135 15.10 67.64 11.80
N HIS A 136 16.03 68.47 11.34
CA HIS A 136 16.43 69.73 11.97
C HIS A 136 16.45 70.88 10.94
N PRO A 137 15.31 71.58 10.72
CA PRO A 137 15.22 72.67 9.77
C PRO A 137 15.90 73.96 10.27
N LYS A 138 16.61 74.65 9.39
CA LYS A 138 17.23 75.96 9.61
C LYS A 138 16.33 77.08 9.07
N LYS A 139 16.36 78.24 9.72
CA LYS A 139 15.61 79.43 9.28
C LYS A 139 16.35 80.16 8.15
N MET A 140 15.60 80.77 7.25
CA MET A 140 16.16 81.75 6.31
C MET A 140 16.25 83.10 7.02
N GLU A 141 17.38 83.78 6.88
CA GLU A 141 17.64 85.08 7.52
C GLU A 141 17.82 86.14 6.43
N LEU A 142 17.31 87.35 6.69
CA LEU A 142 17.52 88.53 5.86
C LEU A 142 18.07 89.63 6.76
N GLU A 143 19.19 90.20 6.38
CA GLU A 143 19.79 91.33 7.07
C GLU A 143 19.26 92.63 6.46
N TYR A 144 18.98 93.63 7.29
CA TYR A 144 18.67 94.98 6.81
C TYR A 144 19.31 96.04 7.71
N ARG A 145 19.65 97.17 7.10
CA ARG A 145 20.28 98.35 7.75
C ARG A 145 19.59 99.61 7.28
N THR A 146 19.38 100.57 8.18
CA THR A 146 18.84 101.90 7.88
C THR A 146 19.76 102.98 8.46
N ASN A 147 19.57 104.23 8.04
CA ASN A 147 20.31 105.38 8.61
C ASN A 147 19.33 106.47 9.10
N PRO A 148 18.79 106.35 10.34
CA PRO A 148 17.84 107.33 10.89
C PRO A 148 18.40 108.76 11.03
N GLY A 149 19.74 108.92 10.96
CA GLY A 149 20.41 110.21 11.08
C GLY A 149 20.28 111.12 9.85
N THR A 150 19.93 110.56 8.68
CA THR A 150 19.68 111.34 7.45
C THR A 150 18.20 111.67 7.27
N ASN A 151 17.30 110.73 7.56
CA ASN A 151 15.86 110.97 7.59
C ASN A 151 15.14 109.97 8.53
N TYR A 152 14.63 110.47 9.66
CA TYR A 152 13.93 109.64 10.64
C TYR A 152 12.60 109.07 10.12
N ILE A 153 11.86 109.82 9.30
CA ILE A 153 10.56 109.41 8.76
C ILE A 153 10.74 108.23 7.81
N ALA A 154 11.71 108.32 6.89
CA ALA A 154 12.05 107.23 5.98
C ALA A 154 12.41 105.94 6.75
N SER A 155 13.23 106.05 7.79
CA SER A 155 13.63 104.89 8.62
C SER A 155 12.48 104.16 9.32
N LYS A 156 11.31 104.82 9.47
CA LYS A 156 10.07 104.20 9.98
C LYS A 156 9.13 103.69 8.90
N MET A 157 9.29 104.13 7.65
CA MET A 157 8.61 103.55 6.50
C MET A 157 9.31 102.26 6.03
N ASP A 158 10.63 102.16 6.22
CA ASP A 158 11.44 100.98 5.95
C ASP A 158 10.98 99.71 6.71
N GLU A 159 10.50 99.85 7.95
CA GLU A 159 9.96 98.74 8.75
C GLU A 159 8.77 98.03 8.06
N THR A 160 7.96 98.77 7.29
CA THR A 160 6.85 98.23 6.50
C THR A 160 7.36 97.42 5.30
N ALA A 161 8.38 97.91 4.60
CA ALA A 161 8.97 97.22 3.45
C ALA A 161 9.61 95.87 3.85
N VAL A 162 10.27 95.79 5.02
CA VAL A 162 10.80 94.53 5.55
C VAL A 162 9.68 93.49 5.74
N ASN A 163 8.49 93.90 6.18
CA ASN A 163 7.36 92.98 6.35
C ASN A 163 6.78 92.50 5.01
N THR A 164 6.67 93.37 4.01
CA THR A 164 6.30 92.97 2.63
C THR A 164 7.24 91.91 2.06
N ILE A 165 8.55 92.09 2.27
CA ILE A 165 9.58 91.17 1.79
C ILE A 165 9.50 89.82 2.51
N ARG A 166 9.31 89.82 3.83
CA ARG A 166 9.06 88.59 4.62
C ARG A 166 7.85 87.81 4.09
N SER A 167 6.76 88.50 3.74
CA SER A 167 5.57 87.86 3.17
C SER A 167 5.84 87.23 1.80
N GLN A 168 6.58 87.90 0.91
CA GLN A 168 6.95 87.34 -0.40
C GLN A 168 7.86 86.10 -0.28
N VAL A 169 8.79 86.09 0.68
CA VAL A 169 9.63 84.91 0.98
C VAL A 169 8.77 83.73 1.46
N ALA A 170 7.84 83.98 2.39
CA ALA A 170 6.96 82.95 2.93
C ALA A 170 6.06 82.31 1.84
N GLU A 171 5.49 83.11 0.93
CA GLU A 171 4.72 82.58 -0.20
C GLU A 171 5.58 81.66 -1.07
N GLN A 172 6.76 82.13 -1.49
CA GLN A 172 7.58 81.42 -2.48
C GLN A 172 8.12 80.08 -1.96
N VAL A 173 8.47 80.00 -0.67
CA VAL A 173 8.88 78.73 -0.04
C VAL A 173 7.71 77.77 0.08
N THR A 174 6.54 78.24 0.51
CA THR A 174 5.33 77.42 0.63
C THR A 174 4.89 76.85 -0.73
N LYS A 175 4.98 77.66 -1.79
CA LYS A 175 4.74 77.28 -3.19
C LYS A 175 5.64 76.13 -3.68
N THR A 176 6.91 76.13 -3.27
CA THR A 176 7.89 75.09 -3.63
C THR A 176 7.69 73.81 -2.83
N TYR A 177 7.36 73.94 -1.54
CA TYR A 177 6.97 72.84 -0.66
C TYR A 177 5.73 72.09 -1.18
N THR A 178 4.62 72.80 -1.45
CA THR A 178 3.36 72.19 -1.89
C THR A 178 3.50 71.40 -3.20
N LYS A 179 4.31 71.89 -4.16
CA LYS A 179 4.64 71.13 -5.38
C LYS A 179 5.33 69.79 -5.08
N THR A 180 6.22 69.78 -4.09
CA THR A 180 7.00 68.58 -3.72
C THR A 180 6.10 67.55 -3.05
N MET A 181 5.21 67.97 -2.15
CA MET A 181 4.20 67.07 -1.55
C MET A 181 3.29 66.44 -2.59
N PHE A 182 2.73 67.22 -3.53
CA PHE A 182 1.87 66.67 -4.58
C PHE A 182 2.60 65.68 -5.51
N ARG A 183 3.90 65.86 -5.73
CA ARG A 183 4.73 64.90 -6.48
C ARG A 183 4.88 63.57 -5.72
N GLN A 184 5.11 63.61 -4.41
CA GLN A 184 5.16 62.40 -3.58
C GLN A 184 3.82 61.67 -3.52
N ILE A 185 2.70 62.38 -3.41
CA ILE A 185 1.35 61.79 -3.43
C ILE A 185 1.09 61.05 -4.77
N LYS A 186 1.45 61.66 -5.91
CA LYS A 186 1.36 60.98 -7.22
C LYS A 186 2.24 59.72 -7.29
N SER A 187 3.45 59.77 -6.70
CA SER A 187 4.36 58.61 -6.63
C SER A 187 3.77 57.47 -5.79
N ALA A 188 3.16 57.77 -4.64
CA ALA A 188 2.45 56.78 -3.83
C ALA A 188 1.24 56.19 -4.58
N GLY A 189 0.52 57.02 -5.34
CA GLY A 189 -0.57 56.56 -6.23
C GLY A 189 -0.12 55.55 -7.29
N ALA A 190 1.05 55.76 -7.90
CA ALA A 190 1.63 54.80 -8.83
C ALA A 190 2.01 53.47 -8.15
N GLY A 191 2.55 53.53 -6.92
CA GLY A 191 2.83 52.34 -6.10
C GLY A 191 1.57 51.55 -5.74
N PHE A 192 0.45 52.22 -5.45
CA PHE A 192 -0.84 51.55 -5.28
C PHE A 192 -1.34 50.87 -6.56
N GLY A 193 -1.08 51.47 -7.74
CA GLY A 193 -1.36 50.84 -9.03
C GLY A 193 -0.61 49.51 -9.20
N GLN A 194 0.71 49.51 -9.00
CA GLN A 194 1.54 48.30 -9.08
C GLN A 194 1.12 47.23 -8.05
N ALA A 195 0.77 47.65 -6.83
CA ALA A 195 0.28 46.73 -5.81
C ALA A 195 -1.10 46.12 -6.17
N ALA A 196 -1.96 46.87 -6.87
CA ALA A 196 -3.23 46.34 -7.40
C ALA A 196 -3.00 45.29 -8.51
N GLU A 197 -2.04 45.51 -9.40
CA GLU A 197 -1.62 44.52 -10.41
C GLU A 197 -1.04 43.25 -9.75
N GLY A 198 -0.26 43.40 -8.68
CA GLY A 198 0.22 42.27 -7.87
C GLY A 198 -0.93 41.46 -7.25
N ALA A 199 -1.95 42.13 -6.69
CA ALA A 199 -3.15 41.47 -6.18
C ALA A 199 -3.97 40.77 -7.29
N GLU A 200 -3.99 41.30 -8.52
CA GLU A 200 -4.57 40.60 -9.67
C GLU A 200 -3.82 39.32 -10.03
N GLN A 201 -2.49 39.34 -10.00
CA GLN A 201 -1.67 38.15 -10.24
C GLN A 201 -1.91 37.08 -9.16
N ILE A 202 -1.99 37.47 -7.88
CA ILE A 202 -2.32 36.55 -6.77
C ILE A 202 -3.72 35.95 -6.96
N GLY A 203 -4.75 36.76 -7.22
CA GLY A 203 -6.11 36.26 -7.46
C GLY A 203 -6.24 35.36 -8.69
N SER A 204 -5.41 35.58 -9.71
CA SER A 204 -5.31 34.75 -10.92
C SER A 204 -4.57 33.43 -10.65
N GLY A 205 -3.51 33.47 -9.85
CA GLY A 205 -2.79 32.27 -9.37
C GLY A 205 -3.67 31.40 -8.49
N ALA A 206 -4.39 32.00 -7.54
CA ALA A 206 -5.38 31.33 -6.70
C ALA A 206 -6.48 30.65 -7.54
N LYS A 207 -6.94 31.28 -8.64
CA LYS A 207 -7.89 30.66 -9.59
C LYS A 207 -7.34 29.38 -10.22
N LYS A 208 -6.07 29.40 -10.67
CA LYS A 208 -5.41 28.24 -11.27
C LYS A 208 -5.21 27.11 -10.26
N LEU A 209 -4.76 27.46 -9.05
CA LEU A 209 -4.64 26.52 -7.94
C LEU A 209 -5.99 25.90 -7.57
N SER A 210 -7.06 26.69 -7.51
CA SER A 210 -8.42 26.21 -7.22
C SER A 210 -8.91 25.20 -8.25
N ALA A 211 -8.72 25.47 -9.55
CA ALA A 211 -9.04 24.52 -10.62
C ALA A 211 -8.17 23.24 -10.57
N GLY A 212 -6.90 23.37 -10.16
CA GLY A 212 -6.04 22.22 -9.89
C GLY A 212 -6.51 21.39 -8.69
N SER A 213 -6.92 22.05 -7.60
CA SER A 213 -7.54 21.41 -6.42
C SER A 213 -8.80 20.65 -6.82
N GLN A 214 -9.68 21.25 -7.61
CA GLN A 214 -10.88 20.55 -8.10
C GLN A 214 -10.50 19.30 -8.91
N THR A 215 -9.54 19.42 -9.82
CA THR A 215 -9.04 18.28 -10.62
C THR A 215 -8.46 17.18 -9.71
N ILE A 216 -7.76 17.53 -8.63
CA ILE A 216 -7.26 16.57 -7.64
C ILE A 216 -8.43 15.89 -6.91
N THR A 217 -9.41 16.66 -6.43
CA THR A 217 -10.62 16.15 -5.75
C THR A 217 -11.40 15.18 -6.65
N ASP A 218 -11.64 15.53 -7.91
CA ASP A 218 -12.39 14.69 -8.87
C ASP A 218 -11.67 13.36 -9.17
N ASN A 219 -10.33 13.40 -9.29
CA ASN A 219 -9.50 12.19 -9.46
C ASN A 219 -9.45 11.34 -8.19
N LEU A 220 -9.41 11.95 -7.00
CA LEU A 220 -9.47 11.22 -5.74
C LEU A 220 -10.83 10.56 -5.52
N ASN A 221 -11.93 11.23 -5.85
CA ASN A 221 -13.28 10.63 -5.84
C ASN A 221 -13.40 9.47 -6.85
N SER A 222 -12.74 9.57 -8.00
CA SER A 222 -12.61 8.45 -8.94
C SER A 222 -11.77 7.30 -8.38
N LEU A 223 -10.71 7.60 -7.63
CA LEU A 223 -9.89 6.60 -6.92
C LEU A 223 -10.65 5.93 -5.78
N VAL A 224 -11.46 6.66 -4.99
CA VAL A 224 -12.38 6.10 -3.98
C VAL A 224 -13.33 5.09 -4.65
N SER A 225 -14.01 5.52 -5.71
CA SER A 225 -14.97 4.69 -6.46
C SER A 225 -14.30 3.44 -7.08
N SER A 226 -13.09 3.59 -7.60
CA SER A 226 -12.30 2.49 -8.15
C SER A 226 -11.79 1.55 -7.06
N SER A 227 -11.46 2.06 -5.87
CA SER A 227 -11.00 1.27 -4.72
C SER A 227 -12.13 0.46 -4.12
N LEU A 228 -13.35 1.01 -4.07
CA LEU A 228 -14.57 0.25 -3.73
C LEU A 228 -14.81 -0.87 -4.75
N THR A 229 -14.75 -0.57 -6.04
CA THR A 229 -14.89 -1.58 -7.11
C THR A 229 -13.82 -2.68 -7.00
N PHE A 230 -12.59 -2.31 -6.65
CA PHE A 230 -11.49 -3.26 -6.44
C PHE A 230 -11.68 -4.08 -5.15
N LYS A 231 -12.22 -3.48 -4.07
CA LYS A 231 -12.62 -4.18 -2.84
C LYS A 231 -13.71 -5.21 -3.13
N ASP A 232 -14.79 -4.83 -3.83
CA ASP A 232 -15.87 -5.74 -4.22
C ASP A 232 -15.34 -6.92 -5.07
N GLY A 233 -14.36 -6.65 -5.94
CA GLY A 233 -13.63 -7.66 -6.70
C GLY A 233 -12.77 -8.58 -5.82
N ALA A 234 -12.08 -8.04 -4.81
CA ALA A 234 -11.29 -8.79 -3.84
C ALA A 234 -12.16 -9.66 -2.93
N ASP A 235 -13.30 -9.15 -2.46
CA ASP A 235 -14.30 -9.87 -1.67
C ASP A 235 -14.95 -10.99 -2.50
N SER A 236 -15.27 -10.72 -3.77
CA SER A 236 -15.75 -11.73 -4.73
C SER A 236 -14.71 -12.82 -4.97
N LEU A 237 -13.43 -12.44 -5.11
CA LEU A 237 -12.31 -13.37 -5.19
C LEU A 237 -12.18 -14.19 -3.90
N GLN A 238 -12.32 -13.58 -2.71
CA GLN A 238 -12.27 -14.27 -1.42
C GLN A 238 -13.42 -15.28 -1.27
N ILE A 239 -14.64 -14.97 -1.75
CA ILE A 239 -15.77 -15.92 -1.80
C ILE A 239 -15.45 -17.09 -2.75
N GLY A 240 -14.92 -16.81 -3.94
CA GLY A 240 -14.51 -17.83 -4.91
C GLY A 240 -13.38 -18.73 -4.37
N LEU A 241 -12.36 -18.13 -3.78
CA LEU A 241 -11.27 -18.80 -3.10
C LEU A 241 -11.78 -19.62 -1.92
N LYS A 242 -12.71 -19.12 -1.10
CA LYS A 242 -13.31 -19.90 -0.02
C LYS A 242 -13.96 -21.17 -0.55
N ARG A 243 -14.79 -21.08 -1.60
CA ARG A 243 -15.36 -22.26 -2.30
C ARG A 243 -14.29 -23.23 -2.79
N TYR A 244 -13.21 -22.73 -3.36
CA TYR A 244 -12.06 -23.54 -3.76
C TYR A 244 -11.39 -24.22 -2.56
N THR A 245 -11.12 -23.49 -1.46
CA THR A 245 -10.50 -24.01 -0.24
C THR A 245 -11.37 -25.09 0.43
N ASP A 246 -12.68 -24.89 0.45
CA ASP A 246 -13.67 -25.86 0.96
C ASP A 246 -13.62 -27.15 0.12
N GLY A 247 -13.52 -27.04 -1.22
CA GLY A 247 -13.33 -28.16 -2.15
C GLY A 247 -11.97 -28.87 -2.01
N VAL A 248 -10.89 -28.13 -1.76
CA VAL A 248 -9.56 -28.71 -1.44
C VAL A 248 -9.60 -29.48 -0.11
N ALA A 249 -10.31 -28.95 0.89
CA ALA A 249 -10.53 -29.64 2.16
C ALA A 249 -11.44 -30.87 2.02
N GLU A 250 -12.41 -30.85 1.10
CA GLU A 250 -13.21 -32.02 0.68
C GLU A 250 -12.31 -33.10 0.06
N ALA A 251 -11.44 -32.72 -0.87
CA ALA A 251 -10.48 -33.61 -1.52
C ALA A 251 -9.46 -34.22 -0.54
N ASP A 252 -8.96 -33.44 0.41
CA ASP A 252 -8.09 -33.92 1.50
C ASP A 252 -8.80 -34.92 2.42
N ARG A 253 -10.07 -34.66 2.77
CA ARG A 253 -10.92 -35.63 3.49
C ARG A 253 -11.15 -36.91 2.67
N GLY A 254 -11.37 -36.79 1.37
CA GLY A 254 -11.51 -37.91 0.43
C GLY A 254 -10.24 -38.76 0.32
N ALA A 255 -9.08 -38.12 0.14
CA ALA A 255 -7.77 -38.78 0.08
C ALA A 255 -7.47 -39.55 1.37
N LYS A 256 -7.79 -38.99 2.54
CA LYS A 256 -7.66 -39.67 3.84
C LYS A 256 -8.56 -40.90 3.96
N LYS A 257 -9.83 -40.81 3.52
CA LYS A 257 -10.74 -41.97 3.48
C LYS A 257 -10.22 -43.06 2.53
N LEU A 258 -9.72 -42.68 1.35
CA LEU A 258 -9.16 -43.63 0.38
C LEU A 258 -7.89 -44.30 0.93
N ASP A 259 -7.02 -43.55 1.62
CA ASP A 259 -5.82 -44.07 2.26
C ASP A 259 -6.12 -45.06 3.41
N GLN A 260 -7.19 -44.79 4.18
CA GLN A 260 -7.71 -45.71 5.18
C GLN A 260 -8.28 -46.99 4.53
N GLY A 261 -9.05 -46.84 3.45
CA GLY A 261 -9.59 -47.96 2.67
C GLY A 261 -8.51 -48.85 2.05
N ALA A 262 -7.48 -48.26 1.43
CA ALA A 262 -6.30 -48.98 0.95
C ALA A 262 -5.55 -49.70 2.10
N GLY A 263 -5.51 -49.09 3.29
CA GLY A 263 -5.00 -49.72 4.50
C GLY A 263 -5.82 -50.93 4.97
N GLN A 264 -7.15 -50.87 4.87
CA GLN A 264 -8.03 -52.02 5.17
C GLN A 264 -7.88 -53.13 4.12
N LEU A 265 -7.85 -52.80 2.83
CA LEU A 265 -7.66 -53.76 1.74
C LEU A 265 -6.31 -54.50 1.88
N SER A 266 -5.23 -53.77 2.19
CA SER A 266 -3.91 -54.34 2.47
C SER A 266 -3.93 -55.34 3.65
N LYS A 267 -4.70 -55.06 4.71
CA LYS A 267 -4.90 -56.03 5.82
C LYS A 267 -5.68 -57.26 5.36
N GLY A 268 -6.78 -57.07 4.62
CA GLY A 268 -7.61 -58.16 4.11
C GLY A 268 -6.81 -59.11 3.20
N ALA A 269 -5.96 -58.58 2.32
CA ALA A 269 -5.11 -59.40 1.47
C ALA A 269 -4.02 -60.17 2.24
N LYS A 270 -3.44 -59.59 3.30
CA LYS A 270 -2.52 -60.33 4.19
C LYS A 270 -3.22 -61.54 4.82
N ALA A 271 -4.46 -61.38 5.25
CA ALA A 271 -5.27 -62.51 5.73
C ALA A 271 -5.57 -63.54 4.62
N LEU A 272 -5.93 -63.08 3.42
CA LEU A 272 -6.13 -63.97 2.25
C LEU A 272 -4.88 -64.80 1.93
N LYS A 273 -3.67 -64.21 2.01
CA LYS A 273 -2.42 -64.98 1.82
C LYS A 273 -2.19 -65.98 2.94
N SER A 274 -2.42 -65.63 4.20
CA SER A 274 -2.33 -66.59 5.31
C SER A 274 -3.24 -67.79 5.07
N GLY A 275 -4.50 -67.56 4.70
CA GLY A 275 -5.45 -68.62 4.38
C GLY A 275 -5.08 -69.42 3.12
N ALA A 276 -4.46 -68.79 2.11
CA ALA A 276 -3.95 -69.47 0.92
C ALA A 276 -2.72 -70.34 1.22
N ASP A 277 -1.80 -69.87 2.06
CA ASP A 277 -0.63 -70.63 2.52
C ASP A 277 -1.08 -71.85 3.38
N GLU A 278 -2.04 -71.64 4.29
CA GLU A 278 -2.68 -72.71 5.07
C GLU A 278 -3.38 -73.73 4.17
N LEU A 279 -4.18 -73.28 3.21
CA LEU A 279 -4.86 -74.15 2.25
C LEU A 279 -3.85 -74.95 1.42
N LYS A 280 -2.74 -74.33 0.97
CA LYS A 280 -1.66 -75.00 0.22
C LYS A 280 -0.98 -76.08 1.06
N SER A 281 -0.78 -75.82 2.36
CA SER A 281 -0.25 -76.81 3.30
C SER A 281 -1.23 -77.98 3.51
N GLY A 282 -2.52 -77.65 3.65
CA GLY A 282 -3.62 -78.63 3.76
C GLY A 282 -3.75 -79.52 2.52
N THR A 283 -3.74 -78.94 1.31
CA THR A 283 -3.80 -79.72 0.06
C THR A 283 -2.54 -80.55 -0.17
N GLY A 284 -1.36 -80.07 0.24
CA GLY A 284 -0.13 -80.85 0.21
C GLY A 284 -0.20 -82.07 1.14
N THR A 285 -0.76 -81.88 2.34
CA THR A 285 -0.99 -82.95 3.31
C THR A 285 -2.03 -83.96 2.82
N LEU A 286 -3.14 -83.49 2.23
CA LEU A 286 -4.16 -84.33 1.62
C LEU A 286 -3.59 -85.16 0.45
N ASN A 287 -2.86 -84.52 -0.47
CA ASN A 287 -2.25 -85.20 -1.61
C ASN A 287 -1.26 -86.29 -1.18
N LYS A 288 -0.48 -86.04 -0.12
CA LYS A 288 0.38 -87.06 0.51
C LYS A 288 -0.44 -88.20 1.11
N GLY A 289 -1.44 -87.91 1.94
CA GLY A 289 -2.30 -88.92 2.57
C GLY A 289 -3.07 -89.77 1.56
N VAL A 290 -3.54 -89.18 0.46
CA VAL A 290 -4.19 -89.91 -0.65
C VAL A 290 -3.18 -90.76 -1.42
N ALA A 291 -1.94 -90.30 -1.62
CA ALA A 291 -0.89 -91.11 -2.22
C ALA A 291 -0.52 -92.32 -1.35
N ASP A 292 -0.44 -92.13 -0.02
CA ASP A 292 -0.18 -93.20 0.95
C ASP A 292 -1.37 -94.20 1.00
N TYR A 293 -2.62 -93.71 0.99
CA TYR A 293 -3.82 -94.54 0.87
C TYR A 293 -3.80 -95.37 -0.42
N THR A 294 -3.60 -94.73 -1.57
CA THR A 294 -3.51 -95.38 -2.90
C THR A 294 -2.45 -96.49 -2.90
N LYS A 295 -1.27 -96.23 -2.30
CA LYS A 295 -0.20 -97.21 -2.15
C LYS A 295 -0.62 -98.40 -1.27
N GLY A 296 -1.37 -98.15 -0.20
CA GLY A 296 -1.96 -99.18 0.65
C GLY A 296 -2.99 -100.04 -0.10
N VAL A 297 -3.89 -99.41 -0.88
CA VAL A 297 -4.88 -100.13 -1.70
C VAL A 297 -4.18 -101.04 -2.71
N GLY A 298 -3.20 -100.52 -3.47
CA GLY A 298 -2.44 -101.33 -4.43
C GLY A 298 -1.67 -102.49 -3.79
N ALA A 299 -1.16 -102.33 -2.57
CA ALA A 299 -0.51 -103.42 -1.82
C ALA A 299 -1.51 -104.51 -1.40
N VAL A 300 -2.70 -104.14 -0.94
CA VAL A 300 -3.76 -105.10 -0.56
C VAL A 300 -4.33 -105.80 -1.79
N TYR A 301 -4.52 -105.09 -2.91
CA TYR A 301 -4.91 -105.69 -4.20
C TYR A 301 -3.86 -106.69 -4.70
N ALA A 302 -2.56 -106.33 -4.68
CA ALA A 302 -1.48 -107.25 -5.05
C ALA A 302 -1.47 -108.51 -4.18
N GLY A 303 -1.66 -108.38 -2.85
CA GLY A 303 -1.79 -109.50 -1.93
C GLY A 303 -3.01 -110.38 -2.22
N SER A 304 -4.15 -109.79 -2.57
CA SER A 304 -5.37 -110.54 -2.94
C SER A 304 -5.23 -111.27 -4.28
N SER A 305 -4.52 -110.70 -5.25
CA SER A 305 -4.21 -111.37 -6.51
C SER A 305 -3.26 -112.55 -6.30
N GLU A 306 -2.31 -112.45 -5.38
CA GLU A 306 -1.46 -113.59 -4.99
C GLU A 306 -2.25 -114.66 -4.24
N LEU A 307 -3.21 -114.28 -3.38
CA LEU A 307 -4.12 -115.21 -2.72
C LEU A 307 -5.00 -115.95 -3.73
N GLU A 308 -5.47 -115.29 -4.79
CA GLU A 308 -6.26 -115.89 -5.87
C GLU A 308 -5.47 -116.95 -6.65
N LYS A 309 -4.19 -116.68 -6.98
CA LYS A 309 -3.29 -117.68 -7.57
C LYS A 309 -3.11 -118.87 -6.65
N ASN A 310 -2.84 -118.64 -5.36
CA ASN A 310 -2.67 -119.70 -4.38
C ASN A 310 -3.95 -120.53 -4.17
N SER A 311 -5.12 -119.90 -4.21
CA SER A 311 -6.41 -120.59 -4.16
C SER A 311 -6.66 -121.45 -5.41
N SER A 312 -6.27 -120.95 -6.59
CA SER A 312 -6.32 -121.71 -7.84
C SER A 312 -5.40 -122.94 -7.80
N SER A 313 -4.19 -122.79 -7.28
CA SER A 313 -3.26 -123.90 -7.03
C SER A 313 -3.80 -124.91 -6.01
N LEU A 314 -4.44 -124.44 -4.93
CA LEU A 314 -5.09 -125.30 -3.94
C LEU A 314 -6.23 -126.11 -4.55
N ASN A 315 -7.05 -125.49 -5.41
CA ASN A 315 -8.11 -126.18 -6.17
C ASN A 315 -7.51 -127.28 -7.07
N GLY A 316 -6.44 -126.98 -7.82
CA GLY A 316 -5.69 -127.96 -8.60
C GLY A 316 -5.16 -129.13 -7.74
N GLY A 317 -4.65 -128.85 -6.54
CA GLY A 317 -4.21 -129.86 -5.58
C GLY A 317 -5.35 -130.77 -5.09
N VAL A 318 -6.53 -130.21 -4.81
CA VAL A 318 -7.71 -131.01 -4.40
C VAL A 318 -8.27 -131.84 -5.56
N GLN A 319 -8.19 -131.35 -6.80
CA GLN A 319 -8.52 -132.14 -8.00
C GLN A 319 -7.55 -133.31 -8.19
N ALA A 320 -6.24 -133.11 -7.97
CA ALA A 320 -5.26 -134.19 -8.00
C ALA A 320 -5.50 -135.23 -6.88
N LEU A 321 -5.86 -134.79 -5.66
CA LEU A 321 -6.22 -135.67 -4.55
C LEU A 321 -7.47 -136.52 -4.87
N SER A 322 -8.51 -135.90 -5.43
CA SER A 322 -9.73 -136.57 -5.93
C SER A 322 -9.39 -137.69 -6.92
N GLY A 323 -8.55 -137.40 -7.92
CA GLY A 323 -8.07 -138.40 -8.88
C GLY A 323 -7.26 -139.53 -8.24
N GLY A 324 -6.38 -139.21 -7.28
CA GLY A 324 -5.59 -140.19 -6.54
C GLY A 324 -6.44 -141.15 -5.70
N ILE A 325 -7.47 -140.63 -5.02
CA ILE A 325 -8.42 -141.45 -4.24
C ILE A 325 -9.21 -142.40 -5.16
N GLN A 326 -9.65 -141.92 -6.32
CA GLN A 326 -10.38 -142.74 -7.30
C GLN A 326 -9.52 -143.88 -7.89
N ALA A 327 -8.21 -143.63 -8.09
CA ALA A 327 -7.27 -144.68 -8.47
C ALA A 327 -7.09 -145.74 -7.35
N LEU A 328 -7.01 -145.30 -6.09
CA LEU A 328 -6.86 -146.19 -4.93
C LEU A 328 -8.12 -147.04 -4.66
N GLU A 329 -9.30 -146.44 -4.80
CA GLU A 329 -10.61 -147.12 -4.77
C GLU A 329 -10.66 -148.24 -5.82
N SER A 330 -10.35 -147.92 -7.07
CA SER A 330 -10.31 -148.87 -8.19
C SER A 330 -9.33 -150.02 -7.96
N GLY A 331 -8.13 -149.72 -7.42
CA GLY A 331 -7.12 -150.73 -7.07
C GLY A 331 -7.57 -151.66 -5.94
N SER A 332 -8.18 -151.12 -4.88
CA SER A 332 -8.64 -151.91 -3.73
C SER A 332 -9.75 -152.91 -4.10
N GLY A 333 -10.72 -152.50 -4.94
CA GLY A 333 -11.77 -153.39 -5.45
C GLY A 333 -11.24 -154.50 -6.36
N SER A 334 -10.19 -154.21 -7.14
CA SER A 334 -9.53 -155.21 -7.99
C SER A 334 -8.84 -156.31 -7.17
N VAL A 335 -8.16 -155.94 -6.07
CA VAL A 335 -7.52 -156.89 -5.15
C VAL A 335 -8.54 -157.74 -4.39
N LEU A 336 -9.65 -157.12 -3.95
CA LEU A 336 -10.75 -157.83 -3.29
C LEU A 336 -11.33 -158.94 -4.19
N THR A 337 -11.67 -158.59 -5.43
CA THR A 337 -12.18 -159.54 -6.44
C THR A 337 -11.23 -160.73 -6.65
N GLY A 338 -9.92 -160.48 -6.64
CA GLY A 338 -8.90 -161.54 -6.78
C GLY A 338 -8.82 -162.51 -5.59
N LEU A 339 -9.02 -162.02 -4.36
CA LEU A 339 -9.04 -162.86 -3.15
C LEU A 339 -10.29 -163.75 -3.08
N GLU A 340 -11.44 -163.21 -3.47
CA GLU A 340 -12.70 -163.97 -3.55
C GLU A 340 -12.60 -165.14 -4.55
N ALA A 341 -11.97 -164.90 -5.71
CA ALA A 341 -11.70 -165.95 -6.70
C ALA A 341 -10.77 -167.05 -6.16
N MET A 342 -9.70 -166.70 -5.45
CA MET A 342 -8.73 -167.66 -4.89
C MET A 342 -9.36 -168.57 -3.82
N SER A 343 -10.22 -168.02 -2.96
CA SER A 343 -10.97 -168.78 -1.96
C SER A 343 -11.80 -169.92 -2.56
N SER A 344 -12.53 -169.62 -3.64
CA SER A 344 -13.44 -170.56 -4.31
C SER A 344 -12.75 -171.84 -4.79
N GLU A 345 -11.50 -171.75 -5.25
CA GLU A 345 -10.80 -172.87 -5.89
C GLU A 345 -10.06 -173.77 -4.89
N LEU A 346 -9.56 -173.23 -3.76
CA LEU A 346 -9.02 -174.05 -2.67
C LEU A 346 -10.11 -174.94 -2.03
N GLY A 347 -11.35 -174.44 -1.94
CA GLY A 347 -12.46 -175.17 -1.31
C GLY A 347 -12.83 -176.49 -1.98
N LYS A 348 -12.57 -176.64 -3.29
CA LYS A 348 -12.92 -177.83 -4.08
C LYS A 348 -11.90 -178.97 -3.97
N SER A 349 -10.68 -178.68 -3.54
CA SER A 349 -9.52 -179.57 -3.78
C SER A 349 -9.02 -180.34 -2.54
N LEU A 350 -9.46 -179.97 -1.34
CA LEU A 350 -9.03 -180.56 -0.06
C LEU A 350 -10.22 -181.19 0.69
N THR A 351 -10.53 -182.47 0.40
CA THR A 351 -11.57 -183.25 1.10
C THR A 351 -10.97 -184.28 2.08
N PRO A 352 -11.66 -184.61 3.20
CA PRO A 352 -11.11 -185.49 4.24
C PRO A 352 -10.70 -186.89 3.79
N GLU A 353 -11.43 -187.51 2.84
CA GLU A 353 -11.13 -188.87 2.36
C GLU A 353 -9.75 -188.98 1.71
N LYS A 354 -9.37 -188.00 0.87
CA LYS A 354 -8.08 -187.99 0.17
C LYS A 354 -6.90 -187.73 1.11
N GLN A 355 -7.16 -187.12 2.27
CA GLN A 355 -6.17 -186.86 3.33
C GLN A 355 -5.86 -188.10 4.19
N GLN A 356 -6.78 -189.08 4.26
CA GLN A 356 -6.58 -190.32 4.99
C GLN A 356 -5.78 -191.35 4.15
N GLN A 357 -6.10 -191.47 2.86
CA GLN A 357 -5.42 -192.38 1.93
C GLN A 357 -3.92 -192.10 1.80
N THR A 358 -3.54 -190.82 1.76
CA THR A 358 -2.13 -190.39 1.67
C THR A 358 -1.31 -190.71 2.91
N LYS A 359 -1.93 -190.84 4.11
CA LYS A 359 -1.25 -191.27 5.33
C LYS A 359 -1.07 -192.78 5.44
N GLN A 360 -2.03 -193.58 4.96
CA GLN A 360 -1.90 -195.05 4.96
C GLN A 360 -0.82 -195.53 3.97
N LEU A 361 -0.72 -194.90 2.80
CA LEU A 361 0.26 -195.26 1.77
C LEU A 361 1.71 -195.09 2.26
N ALA A 362 2.00 -194.03 3.03
CA ALA A 362 3.34 -193.77 3.57
C ALA A 362 3.79 -194.79 4.64
N ALA A 363 2.85 -195.42 5.37
CA ALA A 363 3.16 -196.43 6.37
C ALA A 363 3.51 -197.80 5.72
N GLY A 364 2.73 -198.23 4.74
CA GLY A 364 2.91 -199.54 4.09
C GLY A 364 4.26 -199.70 3.37
N MET A 365 4.76 -198.63 2.73
CA MET A 365 6.05 -198.66 2.04
C MET A 365 7.25 -198.88 2.97
N LYS A 366 7.13 -198.53 4.26
CA LYS A 366 8.22 -198.65 5.24
C LYS A 366 8.38 -200.09 5.74
N GLN A 367 7.28 -200.85 5.82
CA GLN A 367 7.24 -202.21 6.36
C GLN A 367 7.75 -203.28 5.36
N ALA A 368 7.74 -202.98 4.06
CA ALA A 368 8.23 -203.86 3.01
C ALA A 368 9.77 -203.89 2.88
N ALA A 369 10.48 -202.90 3.44
CA ALA A 369 11.93 -202.78 3.30
C ALA A 369 12.73 -203.74 4.20
N ASP A 370 12.16 -204.17 5.34
CA ASP A 370 12.88 -204.88 6.40
C ASP A 370 12.91 -206.43 6.24
N GLN A 371 12.34 -206.98 5.15
CA GLN A 371 12.15 -208.45 4.97
C GLN A 371 13.14 -209.15 4.01
N LEU A 372 14.29 -208.55 3.64
CA LEU A 372 15.06 -208.96 2.45
C LEU A 372 16.59 -209.26 2.67
N ASP A 373 16.98 -210.02 3.70
CA ASP A 373 18.40 -210.47 3.94
C ASP A 373 18.44 -211.79 4.79
N PRO A 374 19.54 -212.59 4.89
CA PRO A 374 20.06 -213.55 3.88
C PRO A 374 20.42 -215.00 4.41
N GLN A 375 20.59 -216.02 3.52
CA GLN A 375 21.66 -217.07 3.52
C GLN A 375 21.43 -218.29 2.56
N GLY A 376 22.39 -218.52 1.62
CA GLY A 376 22.69 -219.80 0.94
C GLY A 376 22.09 -220.08 -0.47
N THR A 377 22.47 -221.11 -1.27
CA THR A 377 23.68 -221.97 -1.39
C THR A 377 23.63 -222.87 -2.67
N SER A 378 24.57 -222.77 -3.64
CA SER A 378 25.12 -223.89 -4.50
C SER A 378 26.14 -223.42 -5.57
N LYS A 379 26.95 -224.34 -6.17
CA LYS A 379 28.06 -224.13 -7.12
C LYS A 379 28.02 -225.11 -8.32
N THR A 380 28.54 -224.71 -9.51
CA THR A 380 29.48 -225.43 -10.44
C THR A 380 29.35 -224.92 -11.90
N VAL A 381 30.44 -224.95 -12.71
CA VAL A 381 30.64 -224.36 -14.08
C VAL A 381 30.99 -222.86 -14.04
N SER A 382 32.07 -222.31 -14.63
CA SER A 382 33.26 -222.82 -15.36
C SER A 382 34.46 -221.86 -15.28
N VAL A 383 35.71 -222.37 -15.30
CA VAL A 383 36.96 -221.58 -15.06
C VAL A 383 37.92 -221.52 -16.29
N GLN A 384 37.58 -222.14 -17.43
CA GLN A 384 38.52 -222.33 -18.54
C GLN A 384 38.70 -221.12 -19.49
N THR A 385 37.82 -220.12 -19.44
CA THR A 385 37.71 -219.07 -20.48
C THR A 385 38.56 -217.82 -20.20
N GLU A 386 39.11 -217.69 -18.99
CA GLU A 386 39.70 -216.45 -18.48
C GLU A 386 41.09 -216.13 -19.07
N LYS A 387 41.84 -217.16 -19.50
CA LYS A 387 43.27 -217.07 -19.83
C LYS A 387 43.61 -216.66 -21.27
N THR A 388 42.63 -216.58 -22.17
CA THR A 388 42.86 -216.24 -23.60
C THR A 388 42.55 -214.77 -23.93
N ALA A 389 41.71 -214.11 -23.13
CA ALA A 389 41.37 -212.70 -23.34
C ALA A 389 42.52 -211.74 -22.97
N GLU A 390 43.32 -212.09 -21.96
CA GLU A 390 44.42 -211.26 -21.45
C GLU A 390 45.50 -211.01 -22.52
N THR A 391 45.84 -212.02 -23.32
CA THR A 391 46.86 -211.90 -24.39
C THR A 391 46.43 -210.99 -25.55
N LEU A 392 45.12 -210.87 -25.80
CA LEU A 392 44.56 -209.99 -26.85
C LEU A 392 44.46 -208.54 -26.38
N SER A 393 44.21 -208.30 -25.09
CA SER A 393 44.13 -206.93 -24.55
C SER A 393 45.48 -206.22 -24.53
N GLN A 394 46.58 -206.95 -24.35
CA GLN A 394 47.93 -206.35 -24.30
C GLN A 394 48.29 -205.62 -25.60
N LYS A 395 48.07 -206.25 -26.76
CA LYS A 395 48.38 -205.67 -28.09
C LYS A 395 47.47 -204.50 -28.52
N ALA A 396 46.33 -204.32 -27.88
CA ALA A 396 45.48 -203.14 -28.12
C ALA A 396 46.06 -201.89 -27.44
N SER A 397 46.82 -202.06 -26.35
CA SER A 397 47.47 -200.98 -25.61
C SER A 397 48.54 -200.28 -26.47
N ASP A 398 49.41 -201.06 -27.11
CA ASP A 398 50.51 -200.58 -27.97
C ASP A 398 50.02 -199.71 -29.16
N LEU A 399 48.76 -199.91 -29.58
CA LEU A 399 48.13 -199.20 -30.70
C LEU A 399 47.45 -197.88 -30.26
N SER A 400 46.97 -197.82 -29.02
CA SER A 400 46.38 -196.60 -28.44
C SER A 400 47.46 -195.55 -28.16
N GLU A 401 48.62 -195.97 -27.66
CA GLU A 401 49.73 -195.08 -27.28
C GLU A 401 50.25 -194.26 -28.49
N HIS A 402 50.28 -194.85 -29.69
CA HIS A 402 50.60 -194.15 -30.95
C HIS A 402 49.49 -193.20 -31.44
N ALA A 403 48.23 -193.37 -31.01
CA ALA A 403 47.14 -192.47 -31.39
C ALA A 403 47.18 -191.17 -30.57
N ASP A 404 47.59 -191.24 -29.31
CA ASP A 404 47.72 -190.08 -28.42
C ASP A 404 48.90 -189.17 -28.81
N GLU A 405 50.02 -189.73 -29.28
CA GLU A 405 51.14 -188.93 -29.84
C GLU A 405 50.69 -188.05 -31.02
N LEU A 406 49.84 -188.57 -31.90
CA LEU A 406 49.33 -187.81 -33.06
C LEU A 406 48.34 -186.71 -32.64
N LYS A 407 47.54 -186.94 -31.58
CA LYS A 407 46.60 -185.94 -31.04
C LYS A 407 47.32 -184.80 -30.33
N GLN A 408 48.39 -185.08 -29.58
CA GLN A 408 49.18 -184.03 -28.93
C GLN A 408 49.82 -183.09 -29.95
N GLN A 409 50.37 -183.61 -31.05
CA GLN A 409 50.96 -182.79 -32.12
C GLN A 409 49.94 -181.83 -32.80
N ILE A 410 48.66 -182.20 -32.89
CA ILE A 410 47.60 -181.33 -33.42
C ILE A 410 47.22 -180.24 -32.40
N ALA A 411 47.20 -180.58 -31.11
CA ALA A 411 46.91 -179.63 -30.04
C ALA A 411 47.97 -178.52 -29.92
N ASP A 412 49.25 -178.90 -29.99
CA ASP A 412 50.38 -177.97 -29.98
C ASP A 412 50.33 -177.01 -31.20
N LEU A 413 49.84 -177.49 -32.34
CA LEU A 413 49.61 -176.66 -33.53
C LEU A 413 48.51 -175.61 -33.30
N LYS A 414 47.35 -176.00 -32.73
CA LYS A 414 46.23 -175.11 -32.40
C LYS A 414 46.59 -174.03 -31.38
N ALA A 415 47.47 -174.36 -30.42
CA ALA A 415 47.88 -173.48 -29.34
C ALA A 415 48.91 -172.43 -29.77
N SER A 416 49.53 -172.57 -30.94
CA SER A 416 50.57 -171.66 -31.42
C SER A 416 50.05 -170.25 -31.71
N SER A 417 50.88 -169.24 -31.44
CA SER A 417 50.59 -167.81 -31.65
C SER A 417 50.34 -167.46 -33.12
N GLU A 418 50.87 -168.25 -34.03
CA GLU A 418 50.75 -168.11 -35.48
C GLU A 418 49.38 -168.61 -35.95
N PHE A 419 48.89 -169.72 -35.39
CA PHE A 419 47.61 -170.32 -35.77
C PHE A 419 46.42 -169.39 -35.47
N GLN A 420 46.49 -168.63 -34.37
CA GLN A 420 45.49 -167.62 -34.01
C GLN A 420 45.46 -166.39 -34.95
N LYS A 421 46.48 -166.19 -35.81
CA LYS A 421 46.53 -165.07 -36.79
C LYS A 421 45.90 -165.41 -38.14
N LEU A 422 45.61 -166.68 -38.41
CA LEU A 422 45.03 -167.17 -39.68
C LEU A 422 43.54 -166.84 -39.82
N SER A 423 43.02 -166.80 -41.05
CA SER A 423 41.58 -166.65 -41.28
C SER A 423 40.82 -167.91 -40.86
N ARG A 424 39.52 -167.79 -40.53
CA ARG A 424 38.71 -168.95 -40.11
C ARG A 424 38.56 -170.02 -41.20
N GLU A 425 38.55 -169.65 -42.48
CA GLU A 425 38.48 -170.62 -43.58
C GLU A 425 39.80 -171.39 -43.75
N GLU A 426 40.95 -170.74 -43.56
CA GLU A 426 42.27 -171.41 -43.56
C GLU A 426 42.47 -172.27 -42.31
N GLN A 427 42.05 -171.81 -41.13
CA GLN A 427 42.02 -172.60 -39.89
C GLN A 427 41.19 -173.87 -40.04
N GLN A 428 40.02 -173.78 -40.69
CA GLN A 428 39.10 -174.91 -40.85
C GLN A 428 39.56 -175.89 -41.95
N SER A 429 40.21 -175.39 -43.00
CA SER A 429 40.86 -176.22 -44.04
C SER A 429 42.02 -177.05 -43.47
N LEU A 430 42.91 -176.44 -42.68
CA LEU A 430 44.08 -177.11 -42.10
C LEU A 430 43.73 -178.14 -41.01
N LEU A 431 42.70 -177.89 -40.18
CA LEU A 431 42.35 -178.81 -39.09
C LEU A 431 41.55 -180.04 -39.54
N SER A 432 40.63 -179.87 -40.49
CA SER A 432 39.60 -180.88 -40.79
C SER A 432 40.12 -182.19 -41.40
N GLY A 433 41.34 -182.21 -41.95
CA GLY A 433 42.02 -183.43 -42.42
C GLY A 433 42.83 -184.17 -41.35
N LEU A 434 43.38 -183.44 -40.38
CA LEU A 434 44.24 -183.99 -39.33
C LEU A 434 43.42 -184.66 -38.21
N GLU A 435 42.35 -184.00 -37.76
CA GLU A 435 41.48 -184.54 -36.70
C GLU A 435 40.85 -185.88 -37.12
N LYS A 436 40.39 -186.00 -38.37
CA LYS A 436 39.79 -187.24 -38.90
C LYS A 436 40.72 -188.45 -38.95
N SER A 437 42.02 -188.25 -39.12
CA SER A 437 42.97 -189.37 -39.28
C SER A 437 43.38 -189.95 -37.93
N ALA A 438 43.53 -189.10 -36.91
CA ALA A 438 43.79 -189.53 -35.54
C ALA A 438 42.60 -190.28 -34.93
N ASP A 439 41.37 -189.81 -35.18
CA ASP A 439 40.16 -190.47 -34.69
C ASP A 439 39.90 -191.83 -35.38
N ALA A 440 40.33 -192.01 -36.63
CA ALA A 440 40.24 -193.31 -37.30
C ALA A 440 41.13 -194.38 -36.67
N VAL A 441 42.39 -194.06 -36.34
CA VAL A 441 43.31 -194.99 -35.65
C VAL A 441 42.83 -195.29 -34.22
N SER A 442 42.33 -194.27 -33.52
CA SER A 442 41.65 -194.41 -32.21
C SER A 442 40.47 -195.40 -32.29
N SER A 443 39.64 -195.30 -33.35
CA SER A 443 38.48 -196.16 -33.60
C SER A 443 38.86 -197.62 -33.92
N ASP A 444 39.98 -197.87 -34.60
CA ASP A 444 40.44 -199.24 -34.89
C ASP A 444 41.03 -199.93 -33.66
N ALA A 445 41.78 -199.20 -32.83
CA ALA A 445 42.24 -199.67 -31.51
C ALA A 445 41.05 -200.00 -30.60
N GLU A 446 40.07 -199.10 -30.49
CA GLU A 446 38.80 -199.34 -29.80
C GLU A 446 38.07 -200.57 -30.36
N THR A 447 38.09 -200.81 -31.68
CA THR A 447 37.39 -201.95 -32.30
C THR A 447 38.01 -203.30 -31.89
N ILE A 448 39.34 -203.38 -31.76
CA ILE A 448 40.04 -204.59 -31.29
C ILE A 448 39.79 -204.79 -29.79
N GLN A 449 39.87 -203.73 -28.99
CA GLN A 449 39.61 -203.76 -27.55
C GLN A 449 38.15 -204.16 -27.23
N ASN A 450 37.18 -203.63 -27.99
CA ASN A 450 35.77 -204.01 -27.93
C ASN A 450 35.52 -205.46 -28.36
N ARG A 451 36.30 -206.02 -29.30
CA ARG A 451 36.20 -207.44 -29.70
C ARG A 451 36.77 -208.38 -28.64
N ALA A 452 37.90 -208.04 -28.00
CA ALA A 452 38.45 -208.82 -26.89
C ALA A 452 37.50 -208.85 -25.68
N GLN A 453 36.93 -207.69 -25.31
CA GLN A 453 35.96 -207.61 -24.21
C GLN A 453 34.67 -208.38 -24.52
N LYS A 454 34.20 -208.41 -25.78
CA LYS A 454 33.04 -209.23 -26.19
C LYS A 454 33.27 -210.74 -26.03
N VAL A 455 34.50 -211.24 -26.05
CA VAL A 455 34.81 -212.65 -25.72
C VAL A 455 34.78 -212.89 -24.20
N LYS A 456 35.17 -211.89 -23.39
CA LYS A 456 35.04 -211.91 -21.92
C LYS A 456 33.58 -211.86 -21.44
N ASN A 457 32.69 -211.20 -22.19
CA ASN A 457 31.27 -211.03 -21.84
C ASN A 457 30.43 -212.32 -21.81
N SER A 458 30.92 -213.44 -22.35
CA SER A 458 30.12 -214.65 -22.59
C SER A 458 30.10 -215.68 -21.47
N ALA A 459 30.94 -215.54 -20.43
CA ALA A 459 31.14 -216.59 -19.41
C ALA A 459 30.58 -216.25 -18.00
N ALA A 460 30.61 -214.97 -17.59
CA ALA A 460 30.15 -214.55 -16.25
C ALA A 460 28.67 -214.11 -16.21
N SER A 461 28.06 -213.91 -17.39
CA SER A 461 26.70 -213.37 -17.58
C SER A 461 25.57 -214.29 -17.09
N THR A 462 25.87 -215.51 -16.67
CA THR A 462 24.88 -216.53 -16.29
C THR A 462 24.74 -216.74 -14.76
N GLN A 463 25.57 -216.12 -13.90
CA GLN A 463 25.57 -216.44 -12.45
C GLN A 463 25.39 -215.26 -11.47
N SER A 464 25.80 -214.02 -11.77
CA SER A 464 25.67 -212.90 -10.80
C SER A 464 24.31 -212.17 -10.82
N ALA A 465 23.55 -212.28 -11.91
CA ALA A 465 22.37 -211.46 -12.17
C ALA A 465 21.22 -211.64 -11.15
N GLY A 466 21.21 -212.73 -10.37
CA GLY A 466 20.18 -212.99 -9.36
C GLY A 466 20.37 -212.27 -8.02
N THR A 467 21.58 -211.78 -7.70
CA THR A 467 21.91 -211.34 -6.33
C THR A 467 21.78 -209.82 -6.14
N ASP A 468 22.19 -209.02 -7.13
CA ASP A 468 22.22 -207.56 -7.01
C ASP A 468 20.84 -206.90 -7.15
N GLN A 469 19.91 -207.58 -7.83
CA GLN A 469 18.55 -207.07 -8.07
C GLN A 469 17.72 -206.91 -6.78
N MET A 470 18.01 -207.67 -5.72
CA MET A 470 17.31 -207.56 -4.43
C MET A 470 17.74 -206.34 -3.61
N LYS A 471 19.01 -205.92 -3.66
CA LYS A 471 19.51 -204.80 -2.84
C LYS A 471 19.02 -203.43 -3.30
N ASN A 472 18.83 -203.24 -4.60
CA ASN A 472 18.46 -201.94 -5.16
C ASN A 472 16.99 -201.55 -4.85
N THR A 473 16.10 -202.56 -4.78
CA THR A 473 14.67 -202.35 -4.51
C THR A 473 14.38 -201.85 -3.08
N ALA A 474 15.18 -202.29 -2.09
CA ALA A 474 15.01 -201.86 -0.69
C ALA A 474 15.34 -200.37 -0.46
N TYR A 475 16.22 -199.77 -1.29
CA TYR A 475 16.64 -198.39 -1.15
C TYR A 475 15.59 -197.37 -1.67
N LEU A 476 14.98 -197.66 -2.83
CA LEU A 476 14.04 -196.74 -3.48
C LEU A 476 12.72 -196.54 -2.71
N LEU A 477 12.22 -197.59 -2.04
CA LEU A 477 10.95 -197.55 -1.28
C LEU A 477 10.99 -196.58 -0.08
N ARG A 478 12.17 -196.31 0.48
CA ARG A 478 12.32 -195.55 1.72
C ARG A 478 12.21 -194.03 1.52
N ASN A 479 12.75 -193.51 0.41
CA ASN A 479 12.77 -192.06 0.14
C ASN A 479 11.43 -191.51 -0.39
N GLY A 480 10.61 -192.33 -1.05
CA GLY A 480 9.30 -191.91 -1.57
C GLY A 480 8.26 -191.56 -0.49
N ALA A 481 8.41 -192.11 0.72
CA ALA A 481 7.46 -191.92 1.80
C ALA A 481 7.50 -190.51 2.42
N ASP A 482 8.69 -189.90 2.53
CA ASP A 482 8.86 -188.63 3.26
C ASP A 482 8.41 -187.40 2.46
N ALA A 483 8.54 -187.43 1.12
CA ALA A 483 8.17 -186.29 0.25
C ALA A 483 6.66 -185.99 0.26
N ILE A 484 5.82 -187.03 0.33
CA ILE A 484 4.34 -186.92 0.27
C ILE A 484 3.78 -186.26 1.55
N GLY A 485 4.42 -186.48 2.71
CA GLY A 485 3.97 -185.91 3.99
C GLY A 485 4.12 -184.39 4.07
N SER A 486 5.18 -183.83 3.48
CA SER A 486 5.47 -182.39 3.51
C SER A 486 4.46 -181.57 2.69
N LEU A 487 4.10 -182.05 1.50
CA LEU A 487 3.16 -181.34 0.61
C LEU A 487 1.74 -181.24 1.19
N SER A 488 1.27 -182.31 1.86
CA SER A 488 -0.03 -182.35 2.55
C SER A 488 -0.14 -181.30 3.68
N SER A 489 0.98 -181.01 4.33
CA SER A 489 1.04 -180.07 5.46
C SER A 489 0.96 -178.61 5.00
N GLY A 490 1.67 -178.24 3.92
CA GLY A 490 1.69 -176.86 3.41
C GLY A 490 0.34 -176.38 2.87
N LEU A 491 -0.38 -177.23 2.11
CA LEU A 491 -1.72 -176.90 1.60
C LEU A 491 -2.75 -176.66 2.71
N SER A 492 -2.59 -177.35 3.85
CA SER A 492 -3.47 -177.17 5.01
C SER A 492 -3.30 -175.78 5.66
N GLN A 493 -2.07 -175.22 5.70
CA GLN A 493 -1.83 -173.90 6.30
C GLN A 493 -2.48 -172.74 5.54
N VAL A 494 -2.48 -172.78 4.20
CA VAL A 494 -3.10 -171.71 3.38
C VAL A 494 -4.62 -171.70 3.60
N LYS A 495 -5.25 -172.87 3.60
CA LYS A 495 -6.68 -173.01 3.90
C LYS A 495 -7.02 -172.50 5.31
N THR A 496 -6.23 -172.85 6.33
CA THR A 496 -6.43 -172.35 7.71
C THR A 496 -6.39 -170.84 7.84
N ASN A 497 -5.60 -170.13 7.02
CA ASN A 497 -5.53 -168.66 7.07
C ASN A 497 -6.69 -167.97 6.32
N LEU A 498 -7.26 -168.59 5.29
CA LEU A 498 -8.49 -168.14 4.64
C LEU A 498 -9.71 -168.38 5.55
N ASP A 499 -9.86 -169.62 6.04
CA ASP A 499 -11.00 -170.06 6.87
C ASP A 499 -11.01 -169.50 8.30
N LYS A 500 -9.98 -168.73 8.70
CA LYS A 500 -9.63 -168.42 10.11
C LYS A 500 -10.75 -167.76 10.93
N THR A 501 -11.71 -167.13 10.26
CA THR A 501 -12.88 -166.45 10.85
C THR A 501 -14.22 -166.99 10.35
N GLY A 502 -14.22 -167.88 9.34
CA GLY A 502 -15.43 -168.41 8.70
C GLY A 502 -15.12 -169.07 7.35
N THR A 503 -15.98 -169.99 6.91
CA THR A 503 -15.76 -170.83 5.72
C THR A 503 -16.50 -170.36 4.46
N LYS A 504 -17.17 -169.20 4.52
CA LYS A 504 -17.80 -168.52 3.38
C LYS A 504 -16.99 -167.27 3.01
N PRO A 505 -16.89 -166.87 1.73
CA PRO A 505 -16.11 -165.68 1.33
C PRO A 505 -16.47 -164.39 2.09
N SER A 506 -17.73 -164.19 2.47
CA SER A 506 -18.20 -163.06 3.30
C SER A 506 -17.57 -163.00 4.71
N ASP A 507 -17.09 -164.13 5.21
CA ASP A 507 -16.71 -164.35 6.60
C ASP A 507 -15.20 -164.62 6.74
N MET A 508 -14.43 -164.62 5.64
CA MET A 508 -13.00 -164.92 5.60
C MET A 508 -12.14 -163.67 5.89
N GLY A 509 -11.17 -163.80 6.80
CA GLY A 509 -10.49 -162.66 7.40
C GLY A 509 -9.70 -161.77 6.44
N LEU A 510 -9.05 -162.35 5.42
CA LEU A 510 -8.34 -161.56 4.39
C LEU A 510 -9.31 -160.78 3.48
N ILE A 511 -10.48 -161.36 3.19
CA ILE A 511 -11.50 -160.76 2.33
C ILE A 511 -12.18 -159.60 3.09
N GLN A 512 -12.56 -159.80 4.36
CA GLN A 512 -13.10 -158.73 5.21
C GLN A 512 -12.11 -157.57 5.42
N GLY A 513 -10.81 -157.87 5.55
CA GLY A 513 -9.76 -156.84 5.62
C GLY A 513 -9.76 -155.95 4.36
N MET A 514 -9.80 -156.55 3.18
CA MET A 514 -9.84 -155.79 1.92
C MET A 514 -11.19 -155.09 1.65
N GLN A 515 -12.32 -155.67 2.07
CA GLN A 515 -13.62 -154.98 2.05
C GLN A 515 -13.60 -153.73 2.94
N THR A 516 -12.97 -153.80 4.11
CA THR A 516 -12.82 -152.64 5.01
C THR A 516 -11.98 -151.53 4.38
N VAL A 517 -10.90 -151.88 3.66
CA VAL A 517 -10.10 -150.92 2.90
C VAL A 517 -10.92 -150.30 1.75
N HIS A 518 -11.66 -151.11 0.99
CA HIS A 518 -12.46 -150.64 -0.14
C HIS A 518 -13.59 -149.68 0.29
N LEU A 519 -14.37 -150.05 1.31
CA LEU A 519 -15.39 -149.18 1.92
C LEU A 519 -14.77 -147.92 2.57
N GLY A 520 -13.53 -148.02 3.04
CA GLY A 520 -12.74 -146.88 3.51
C GLY A 520 -12.43 -145.89 2.38
N THR A 521 -12.02 -146.40 1.21
CA THR A 521 -11.73 -145.56 0.03
C THR A 521 -12.99 -144.93 -0.58
N GLU A 522 -14.13 -145.62 -0.58
CA GLU A 522 -15.43 -145.08 -1.03
C GLU A 522 -15.91 -143.92 -0.12
N LYS A 523 -15.78 -144.07 1.20
CA LYS A 523 -16.04 -142.99 2.17
C LYS A 523 -15.09 -141.81 2.00
N LEU A 524 -13.82 -142.08 1.73
CA LEU A 524 -12.82 -141.04 1.48
C LEU A 524 -13.13 -140.28 0.18
N LYS A 525 -13.53 -140.98 -0.89
CA LYS A 525 -14.00 -140.36 -2.13
C LYS A 525 -15.21 -139.47 -1.90
N THR A 526 -16.22 -139.97 -1.17
CA THR A 526 -17.42 -139.20 -0.81
C THR A 526 -17.08 -137.95 0.01
N SER A 527 -16.03 -138.00 0.84
CA SER A 527 -15.57 -136.85 1.64
C SER A 527 -14.82 -135.78 0.83
N VAL A 528 -14.28 -136.13 -0.35
CA VAL A 528 -13.59 -135.19 -1.24
C VAL A 528 -14.49 -134.69 -2.37
N ASP A 529 -15.19 -135.60 -3.07
CA ASP A 529 -16.02 -135.32 -4.25
C ASP A 529 -17.51 -135.12 -3.94
N GLY A 530 -17.95 -135.38 -2.70
CA GLY A 530 -19.36 -135.23 -2.33
C GLY A 530 -19.87 -133.79 -2.39
N LYS A 531 -21.20 -133.62 -2.35
CA LYS A 531 -21.86 -132.29 -2.44
C LYS A 531 -21.44 -131.28 -1.37
N ASN A 532 -20.93 -131.76 -0.23
CA ASN A 532 -20.34 -130.97 0.85
C ASN A 532 -18.85 -131.33 1.08
N GLY A 533 -18.20 -131.93 0.07
CA GLY A 533 -16.83 -132.42 0.14
C GLY A 533 -15.79 -131.31 0.01
N LEU A 534 -14.52 -131.68 0.27
CA LEU A 534 -13.38 -130.76 0.22
C LEU A 534 -13.29 -129.97 -1.10
N LYS A 535 -13.66 -130.58 -2.23
CA LYS A 535 -13.64 -129.98 -3.56
C LYS A 535 -14.61 -128.79 -3.68
N GLU A 536 -15.86 -128.96 -3.25
CA GLU A 536 -16.86 -127.88 -3.28
C GLU A 536 -16.53 -126.77 -2.28
N GLY A 537 -15.99 -127.13 -1.10
CA GLY A 537 -15.50 -126.14 -0.13
C GLY A 537 -14.37 -125.26 -0.69
N VAL A 538 -13.39 -125.85 -1.38
CA VAL A 538 -12.28 -125.12 -2.00
C VAL A 538 -12.70 -124.35 -3.25
N ASN A 539 -13.68 -124.85 -4.03
CA ASN A 539 -14.31 -124.09 -5.10
C ASN A 539 -14.99 -122.81 -4.57
N ALA A 540 -15.81 -122.94 -3.52
CA ALA A 540 -16.50 -121.81 -2.90
C ALA A 540 -15.54 -120.79 -2.27
N TYR A 541 -14.49 -121.26 -1.59
CA TYR A 541 -13.40 -120.40 -1.09
C TYR A 541 -12.71 -119.65 -2.24
N THR A 542 -12.36 -120.34 -3.33
CA THR A 542 -11.70 -119.72 -4.50
C THR A 542 -12.58 -118.65 -5.14
N ALA A 543 -13.89 -118.92 -5.33
CA ALA A 543 -14.83 -117.94 -5.83
C ALA A 543 -14.95 -116.69 -4.93
N GLY A 544 -14.92 -116.87 -3.60
CA GLY A 544 -14.87 -115.77 -2.63
C GLY A 544 -13.59 -114.94 -2.75
N VAL A 545 -12.43 -115.59 -2.91
CA VAL A 545 -11.14 -114.91 -3.12
C VAL A 545 -11.14 -114.11 -4.44
N THR A 546 -11.65 -114.68 -5.54
CA THR A 546 -11.83 -113.97 -6.81
C THR A 546 -12.75 -112.76 -6.67
N GLN A 547 -13.86 -112.88 -5.95
CA GLN A 547 -14.78 -111.76 -5.71
C GLN A 547 -14.13 -110.63 -4.90
N VAL A 548 -13.36 -110.96 -3.86
CA VAL A 548 -12.58 -109.99 -3.08
C VAL A 548 -11.51 -109.32 -3.95
N ASN A 549 -10.80 -110.07 -4.80
CA ASN A 549 -9.79 -109.51 -5.70
C ASN A 549 -10.40 -108.53 -6.72
N GLY A 550 -11.54 -108.88 -7.33
CA GLY A 550 -12.27 -107.98 -8.23
C GLY A 550 -12.79 -106.70 -7.56
N GLY A 551 -13.22 -106.78 -6.29
CA GLY A 551 -13.58 -105.60 -5.49
C GLY A 551 -12.38 -104.68 -5.23
N LEU A 552 -11.23 -105.27 -4.87
CA LEU A 552 -9.98 -104.54 -4.64
C LEU A 552 -9.42 -103.92 -5.92
N GLN A 553 -9.57 -104.56 -7.07
CA GLN A 553 -9.21 -104.00 -8.38
C GLN A 553 -9.98 -102.70 -8.69
N GLN A 554 -11.29 -102.69 -8.42
CA GLN A 554 -12.09 -101.47 -8.57
C GLN A 554 -11.70 -100.38 -7.56
N MET A 555 -11.33 -100.76 -6.34
CA MET A 555 -10.87 -99.82 -5.32
C MET A 555 -9.51 -99.20 -5.68
N ASP A 556 -8.58 -99.99 -6.23
CA ASP A 556 -7.28 -99.52 -6.72
C ASP A 556 -7.47 -98.48 -7.85
N SER A 557 -8.26 -98.82 -8.87
CA SER A 557 -8.59 -97.91 -9.97
C SER A 557 -9.21 -96.59 -9.50
N LYS A 558 -10.18 -96.64 -8.58
CA LYS A 558 -10.81 -95.43 -8.00
C LYS A 558 -9.88 -94.64 -7.08
N SER A 559 -8.96 -95.30 -6.37
CA SER A 559 -7.93 -94.62 -5.58
C SER A 559 -6.95 -93.84 -6.46
N GLY A 560 -6.64 -94.36 -7.65
CA GLY A 560 -5.91 -93.63 -8.70
C GLY A 560 -6.61 -92.33 -9.13
N GLN A 561 -7.93 -92.35 -9.34
CA GLN A 561 -8.70 -91.14 -9.66
C GLN A 561 -8.70 -90.13 -8.50
N LEU A 562 -8.84 -90.60 -7.26
CA LEU A 562 -8.78 -89.75 -6.06
C LEU A 562 -7.40 -89.06 -5.93
N LYS A 563 -6.32 -89.79 -6.23
CA LYS A 563 -4.94 -89.25 -6.27
C LYS A 563 -4.77 -88.18 -7.33
N THR A 564 -5.34 -88.36 -8.52
CA THR A 564 -5.33 -87.32 -9.56
C THR A 564 -6.06 -86.06 -9.08
N GLY A 565 -7.28 -86.18 -8.56
CA GLY A 565 -8.04 -85.04 -8.05
C GLY A 565 -7.37 -84.30 -6.88
N ALA A 566 -6.72 -85.03 -5.96
CA ALA A 566 -5.94 -84.42 -4.89
C ALA A 566 -4.70 -83.65 -5.41
N SER A 567 -4.06 -84.16 -6.45
CA SER A 567 -2.92 -83.49 -7.12
C SER A 567 -3.36 -82.26 -7.92
N GLU A 568 -4.49 -82.32 -8.62
CA GLU A 568 -5.09 -81.20 -9.35
C GLU A 568 -5.50 -80.06 -8.42
N LEU A 569 -6.16 -80.39 -7.30
CA LEU A 569 -6.51 -79.42 -6.26
C LEU A 569 -5.26 -78.74 -5.69
N ASN A 570 -4.23 -79.52 -5.34
CA ASN A 570 -2.96 -78.99 -4.85
C ASN A 570 -2.24 -78.10 -5.87
N THR A 571 -2.32 -78.44 -7.16
CA THR A 571 -1.78 -77.63 -8.27
C THR A 571 -2.57 -76.33 -8.45
N GLY A 572 -3.91 -76.38 -8.36
CA GLY A 572 -4.78 -75.20 -8.45
C GLY A 572 -4.52 -74.19 -7.32
N VAL A 573 -4.40 -74.67 -6.09
CA VAL A 573 -4.03 -73.84 -4.92
C VAL A 573 -2.59 -73.32 -5.06
N GLY A 574 -1.68 -74.10 -5.64
CA GLY A 574 -0.34 -73.64 -6.04
C GLY A 574 -0.38 -72.39 -6.92
N LYS A 575 -1.10 -72.46 -8.06
CA LYS A 575 -1.27 -71.34 -9.01
C LYS A 575 -1.93 -70.11 -8.38
N MET A 576 -2.92 -70.30 -7.50
CA MET A 576 -3.53 -69.19 -6.75
C MET A 576 -2.50 -68.50 -5.85
N THR A 577 -1.67 -69.28 -5.16
CA THR A 577 -0.63 -68.77 -4.26
C THR A 577 0.46 -68.00 -5.01
N GLU A 578 0.81 -68.44 -6.22
CA GLU A 578 1.78 -67.77 -7.11
C GLU A 578 1.30 -66.40 -7.62
N LYS A 579 -0.01 -66.15 -7.69
CA LYS A 579 -0.58 -64.87 -8.15
C LYS A 579 -0.84 -63.83 -7.07
N LEU A 580 -0.87 -64.23 -5.79
CA LEU A 580 -1.01 -63.28 -4.68
C LEU A 580 0.11 -62.21 -4.60
N PRO A 581 1.40 -62.50 -4.89
CA PRO A 581 2.46 -61.48 -4.92
C PRO A 581 2.23 -60.32 -5.89
N GLU A 582 1.59 -60.54 -7.05
CA GLU A 582 1.24 -59.48 -8.00
C GLU A 582 0.17 -58.55 -7.39
N LEU A 583 -0.85 -59.13 -6.75
CA LEU A 583 -1.88 -58.39 -6.02
C LEU A 583 -1.26 -57.53 -4.90
N PHE A 584 -0.30 -58.08 -4.15
CA PHE A 584 0.41 -57.36 -3.09
C PHE A 584 1.20 -56.15 -3.59
N HIS A 585 1.89 -56.26 -4.73
CA HIS A 585 2.55 -55.10 -5.34
C HIS A 585 1.53 -54.02 -5.70
N GLY A 586 0.44 -54.38 -6.41
CA GLY A 586 -0.61 -53.42 -6.77
C GLY A 586 -1.25 -52.71 -5.56
N MET A 587 -1.40 -53.39 -4.42
CA MET A 587 -1.87 -52.75 -3.18
C MET A 587 -0.81 -51.89 -2.48
N ALA A 588 0.48 -52.24 -2.57
CA ALA A 588 1.55 -51.41 -2.06
C ALA A 588 1.65 -50.11 -2.87
N ASP A 589 1.56 -50.20 -4.19
CA ASP A 589 1.53 -49.05 -5.10
C ASP A 589 0.29 -48.19 -4.87
N LEU A 590 -0.90 -48.79 -4.72
CA LEU A 590 -2.12 -48.08 -4.33
C LEU A 590 -1.92 -47.33 -3.00
N LYS A 591 -1.36 -47.98 -1.98
CA LYS A 591 -1.14 -47.37 -0.66
C LYS A 591 -0.10 -46.24 -0.70
N ASN A 592 0.95 -46.37 -1.51
CA ASN A 592 1.93 -45.32 -1.74
C ASN A 592 1.33 -44.14 -2.52
N GLY A 593 0.46 -44.43 -3.48
CA GLY A 593 -0.33 -43.44 -4.22
C GLY A 593 -1.29 -42.66 -3.32
N THR A 594 -2.04 -43.33 -2.44
CA THR A 594 -2.96 -42.67 -1.49
C THR A 594 -2.23 -41.82 -0.46
N LEU A 595 -1.07 -42.28 0.04
CA LEU A 595 -0.18 -41.50 0.90
C LEU A 595 0.33 -40.23 0.19
N SER A 596 0.73 -40.35 -1.08
CA SER A 596 1.22 -39.23 -1.88
C SER A 596 0.11 -38.22 -2.19
N LEU A 597 -1.08 -38.70 -2.55
CA LEU A 597 -2.28 -37.89 -2.73
C LEU A 597 -2.64 -37.15 -1.45
N CYS A 598 -2.67 -37.84 -0.30
CA CYS A 598 -2.97 -37.23 1.00
C CYS A 598 -1.94 -36.16 1.42
N LYS A 599 -0.65 -36.35 1.11
CA LYS A 599 0.38 -35.32 1.31
C LYS A 599 0.14 -34.11 0.39
N GLY A 600 -0.16 -34.35 -0.89
CA GLY A 600 -0.42 -33.31 -1.88
C GLY A 600 -1.66 -32.47 -1.53
N THR A 601 -2.80 -33.11 -1.23
CA THR A 601 -4.03 -32.43 -0.81
C THR A 601 -3.85 -31.70 0.52
N GLY A 602 -3.11 -32.29 1.47
CA GLY A 602 -2.78 -31.64 2.73
C GLY A 602 -1.92 -30.39 2.57
N GLN A 603 -0.94 -30.40 1.65
CA GLN A 603 -0.14 -29.23 1.32
C GLN A 603 -0.96 -28.16 0.57
N LEU A 604 -1.82 -28.58 -0.36
CA LEU A 604 -2.71 -27.67 -1.08
C LEU A 604 -3.69 -26.97 -0.12
N ASN A 605 -4.22 -27.70 0.87
CA ASN A 605 -5.08 -27.17 1.92
C ASN A 605 -4.34 -26.13 2.80
N LYS A 606 -3.07 -26.34 3.11
CA LYS A 606 -2.23 -25.31 3.79
C LYS A 606 -2.05 -24.07 2.93
N ASN A 607 -1.61 -24.23 1.68
CA ASN A 607 -1.38 -23.10 0.76
C ASN A 607 -2.68 -22.31 0.49
N SER A 608 -3.82 -23.01 0.44
CA SER A 608 -5.15 -22.41 0.28
C SER A 608 -5.49 -21.40 1.39
N ARG A 609 -5.02 -21.62 2.63
CA ARG A 609 -5.19 -20.65 3.72
C ARG A 609 -4.39 -19.37 3.47
N SER A 610 -3.14 -19.49 3.06
CA SER A 610 -2.30 -18.33 2.71
C SER A 610 -2.88 -17.53 1.55
N LEU A 611 -3.53 -18.20 0.59
CA LEU A 611 -4.20 -17.55 -0.54
C LEU A 611 -5.47 -16.80 -0.10
N LEU A 612 -6.26 -17.38 0.79
CA LEU A 612 -7.43 -16.73 1.39
C LEU A 612 -7.02 -15.49 2.22
N ASP A 613 -6.01 -15.64 3.07
CA ASP A 613 -5.44 -14.55 3.89
C ASP A 613 -4.87 -13.42 3.01
N GLY A 614 -4.18 -13.76 1.93
CA GLY A 614 -3.72 -12.81 0.91
C GLY A 614 -4.87 -12.06 0.21
N SER A 615 -6.01 -12.71 -0.04
CA SER A 615 -7.18 -12.03 -0.61
C SER A 615 -7.87 -11.08 0.38
N GLY A 616 -7.94 -11.44 1.67
CA GLY A 616 -8.44 -10.54 2.72
C GLY A 616 -7.58 -9.28 2.83
N ARG A 617 -6.25 -9.44 2.87
CA ARG A 617 -5.30 -8.32 2.86
C ARG A 617 -5.40 -7.42 1.61
N LEU A 618 -5.87 -7.96 0.49
CA LEU A 618 -6.12 -7.19 -0.74
C LEU A 618 -7.38 -6.32 -0.60
N SER A 619 -8.44 -6.86 0.00
CA SER A 619 -9.67 -6.13 0.35
C SER A 619 -9.41 -5.05 1.40
N ASP A 620 -8.67 -5.36 2.46
CA ASP A 620 -8.27 -4.39 3.50
C ASP A 620 -7.42 -3.25 2.90
N GLY A 621 -6.49 -3.59 2.00
CA GLY A 621 -5.65 -2.61 1.30
C GLY A 621 -6.47 -1.69 0.38
N ALA A 622 -7.48 -2.22 -0.31
CA ALA A 622 -8.41 -1.45 -1.12
C ALA A 622 -9.19 -0.43 -0.28
N GLU A 623 -9.67 -0.84 0.90
CA GLU A 623 -10.39 0.01 1.85
C GLU A 623 -9.51 1.10 2.45
N GLN A 624 -8.23 0.80 2.73
CA GLN A 624 -7.25 1.79 3.16
C GLN A 624 -6.93 2.83 2.07
N ILE A 625 -6.83 2.41 0.80
CA ILE A 625 -6.64 3.34 -0.33
C ILE A 625 -7.88 4.22 -0.51
N GLY A 626 -9.09 3.64 -0.46
CA GLY A 626 -10.34 4.38 -0.54
C GLY A 626 -10.46 5.46 0.55
N SER A 627 -10.39 5.06 1.82
CA SER A 627 -10.48 6.00 2.96
C SER A 627 -9.31 7.00 3.03
N GLY A 628 -8.14 6.66 2.49
CA GLY A 628 -7.02 7.60 2.33
C GLY A 628 -7.28 8.64 1.22
N ALA A 629 -7.85 8.21 0.10
CA ALA A 629 -8.22 9.08 -1.01
C ALA A 629 -9.37 10.03 -0.65
N GLU A 630 -10.35 9.56 0.12
CA GLU A 630 -11.47 10.35 0.65
C GLU A 630 -10.95 11.51 1.54
N LYS A 631 -10.09 11.23 2.52
CA LYS A 631 -9.45 12.27 3.35
C LYS A 631 -8.62 13.28 2.56
N LEU A 632 -7.99 12.85 1.46
CA LEU A 632 -7.26 13.73 0.56
C LEU A 632 -8.23 14.59 -0.29
N ALA A 633 -9.41 14.07 -0.64
CA ALA A 633 -10.44 14.80 -1.36
C ALA A 633 -11.03 15.92 -0.46
N ASP A 634 -11.38 15.60 0.80
CA ASP A 634 -11.82 16.58 1.81
C ASP A 634 -10.78 17.69 2.03
N GLY A 635 -9.50 17.31 2.12
CA GLY A 635 -8.39 18.24 2.25
C GLY A 635 -8.23 19.12 1.01
N SER A 636 -8.40 18.55 -0.18
CA SER A 636 -8.35 19.27 -1.46
C SER A 636 -9.52 20.24 -1.63
N GLU A 637 -10.73 19.87 -1.19
CA GLU A 637 -11.90 20.75 -1.17
C GLU A 637 -11.75 21.90 -0.15
N THR A 638 -11.15 21.60 1.02
CA THR A 638 -10.76 22.62 2.01
C THR A 638 -9.76 23.62 1.44
N VAL A 639 -8.74 23.14 0.70
CA VAL A 639 -7.78 24.00 -0.01
C VAL A 639 -8.48 24.81 -1.11
N GLY A 640 -9.38 24.19 -1.88
CA GLY A 640 -10.20 24.88 -2.89
C GLY A 640 -11.02 26.03 -2.29
N THR A 641 -11.64 25.80 -1.13
CA THR A 641 -12.39 26.81 -0.38
C THR A 641 -11.48 27.96 0.10
N GLY A 642 -10.32 27.63 0.68
CA GLY A 642 -9.33 28.63 1.09
C GLY A 642 -8.79 29.46 -0.08
N LEU A 643 -8.64 28.87 -1.26
CA LEU A 643 -8.22 29.56 -2.48
C LEU A 643 -9.30 30.48 -3.05
N SER A 644 -10.58 30.13 -2.90
CA SER A 644 -11.70 31.05 -3.20
C SER A 644 -11.68 32.27 -2.27
N VAL A 645 -11.49 32.07 -0.97
CA VAL A 645 -11.33 33.18 0.00
C VAL A 645 -10.12 34.06 -0.35
N LEU A 646 -8.98 33.46 -0.71
CA LEU A 646 -7.80 34.20 -1.16
C LEU A 646 -8.06 34.98 -2.45
N GLN A 647 -8.78 34.39 -3.42
CA GLN A 647 -9.16 35.05 -4.66
C GLN A 647 -10.02 36.29 -4.39
N ASP A 648 -11.04 36.18 -3.56
CA ASP A 648 -11.94 37.29 -3.25
C ASP A 648 -11.26 38.36 -2.41
N GLY A 649 -10.44 37.97 -1.43
CA GLY A 649 -9.56 38.90 -0.71
C GLY A 649 -8.62 39.67 -1.65
N SER A 650 -8.02 39.00 -2.64
CA SER A 650 -7.17 39.65 -3.66
C SER A 650 -7.95 40.57 -4.60
N ARG A 651 -9.18 40.21 -5.00
CA ARG A 651 -10.08 41.11 -5.74
C ARG A 651 -10.40 42.37 -4.93
N THR A 652 -10.74 42.23 -3.64
CA THR A 652 -11.01 43.35 -2.75
C THR A 652 -9.78 44.23 -2.58
N LEU A 653 -8.60 43.64 -2.36
CA LEU A 653 -7.33 44.36 -2.24
C LEU A 653 -6.98 45.12 -3.53
N LYS A 654 -7.08 44.48 -4.70
CA LYS A 654 -6.94 45.12 -6.02
C LYS A 654 -7.84 46.34 -6.12
N SER A 655 -9.14 46.18 -5.82
CA SER A 655 -10.11 47.28 -5.90
C SER A 655 -9.73 48.46 -5.02
N LYS A 656 -9.37 48.22 -3.75
CA LYS A 656 -9.02 49.30 -2.81
C LYS A 656 -7.71 49.99 -3.13
N LEU A 657 -6.74 49.26 -3.67
CA LEU A 657 -5.49 49.84 -4.16
C LEU A 657 -5.71 50.64 -5.46
N SER A 658 -6.55 50.16 -6.38
CA SER A 658 -6.97 50.92 -7.57
C SER A 658 -7.74 52.19 -7.20
N ASP A 659 -8.64 52.12 -6.22
CA ASP A 659 -9.33 53.30 -5.66
C ASP A 659 -8.32 54.31 -5.10
N GLY A 660 -7.33 53.85 -4.32
CA GLY A 660 -6.26 54.70 -3.77
C GLY A 660 -5.37 55.34 -4.84
N ALA A 661 -4.98 54.57 -5.86
CA ALA A 661 -4.24 55.06 -7.02
C ALA A 661 -5.03 56.16 -7.76
N ALA A 662 -6.33 55.93 -7.99
CA ALA A 662 -7.22 56.89 -8.63
C ALA A 662 -7.46 58.14 -7.77
N GLN A 663 -7.51 58.03 -6.44
CA GLN A 663 -7.61 59.18 -5.53
C GLN A 663 -6.32 60.02 -5.54
N ALA A 664 -5.15 59.39 -5.42
CA ALA A 664 -3.86 60.06 -5.51
C ALA A 664 -3.65 60.77 -6.88
N GLY A 665 -4.07 60.11 -7.98
CA GLY A 665 -4.02 60.68 -9.33
C GLY A 665 -4.94 61.89 -9.55
N LYS A 666 -5.98 62.08 -8.74
CA LYS A 666 -6.87 63.27 -8.81
C LYS A 666 -6.22 64.54 -8.26
N VAL A 667 -5.10 64.45 -7.53
CA VAL A 667 -4.41 65.60 -6.94
C VAL A 667 -3.67 66.39 -8.02
N LYS A 668 -4.20 67.57 -8.36
CA LYS A 668 -3.67 68.46 -9.40
C LYS A 668 -2.76 69.54 -8.79
N ASP A 669 -1.49 69.47 -9.12
CA ASP A 669 -0.41 70.46 -8.89
C ASP A 669 -0.53 71.72 -9.78
N SER A 670 -1.76 72.17 -10.02
CA SER A 670 -2.01 73.35 -10.85
C SER A 670 -1.47 74.63 -10.19
N LYS A 671 -1.10 75.63 -11.00
CA LYS A 671 -0.67 76.96 -10.49
C LYS A 671 -1.68 77.57 -9.50
N LYS A 672 -2.99 77.35 -9.70
CA LYS A 672 -4.05 77.80 -8.80
C LYS A 672 -4.06 77.04 -7.47
N THR A 673 -3.97 75.70 -7.52
CA THR A 673 -3.93 74.85 -6.31
C THR A 673 -2.73 75.18 -5.45
N VAL A 674 -1.54 75.26 -6.06
CA VAL A 674 -0.29 75.59 -5.35
C VAL A 674 -0.34 77.02 -4.79
N GLY A 675 -0.91 77.97 -5.54
CA GLY A 675 -1.12 79.35 -5.07
C GLY A 675 -2.04 79.43 -3.85
N MET A 676 -3.09 78.62 -3.78
CA MET A 676 -4.03 78.59 -2.65
C MET A 676 -3.40 78.08 -1.34
N PHE A 677 -2.37 77.22 -1.41
CA PHE A 677 -1.57 76.85 -0.23
C PHE A 677 -0.52 77.92 0.10
N ALA A 678 0.06 78.56 -0.91
CA ALA A 678 1.14 79.53 -0.74
C ALA A 678 0.68 80.90 -0.19
N SER A 679 -0.52 81.33 -0.56
CA SER A 679 -1.18 82.55 -0.06
C SER A 679 -2.66 82.25 0.19
N PRO A 680 -3.00 81.60 1.32
CA PRO A 680 -4.35 81.08 1.58
C PRO A 680 -5.36 82.14 2.03
N VAL A 681 -4.90 83.33 2.44
CA VAL A 681 -5.74 84.38 3.01
C VAL A 681 -5.77 85.58 2.07
N LYS A 682 -6.97 86.01 1.69
CA LYS A 682 -7.22 87.29 1.04
C LYS A 682 -7.76 88.25 2.09
N THR A 683 -7.04 89.34 2.38
CA THR A 683 -7.47 90.34 3.34
C THR A 683 -8.51 91.28 2.70
N GLU A 684 -9.65 91.45 3.36
CA GLU A 684 -10.56 92.56 3.10
C GLU A 684 -10.38 93.62 4.20
N HIS A 685 -10.10 94.85 3.78
CA HIS A 685 -9.86 95.98 4.67
C HIS A 685 -11.05 96.93 4.61
N SER A 686 -11.66 97.22 5.76
CA SER A 686 -12.83 98.09 5.87
C SER A 686 -12.54 99.23 6.84
N GLN A 687 -12.62 100.47 6.36
CA GLN A 687 -12.42 101.68 7.16
C GLN A 687 -13.77 102.42 7.36
N MET A 688 -14.02 102.95 8.55
CA MET A 688 -15.25 103.73 8.84
C MET A 688 -15.21 105.16 8.30
N SER A 689 -14.02 105.71 8.06
CA SER A 689 -13.79 107.03 7.48
C SER A 689 -12.57 106.97 6.56
N ASP A 690 -12.71 107.49 5.34
CA ASP A 690 -11.60 107.59 4.38
C ASP A 690 -10.82 108.90 4.63
N VAL A 691 -9.50 108.79 4.77
CA VAL A 691 -8.57 109.92 4.84
C VAL A 691 -7.50 109.65 3.79
N GLN A 692 -7.69 110.22 2.61
CA GLN A 692 -6.96 109.82 1.40
C GLN A 692 -5.45 109.97 1.52
N ASN A 693 -4.99 111.01 2.23
CA ASN A 693 -3.58 111.28 2.47
C ASN A 693 -3.34 112.23 3.65
N ASN A 694 -2.07 112.50 3.94
CA ASN A 694 -1.63 113.39 5.03
C ASN A 694 -2.19 114.81 4.91
N GLY A 695 -2.33 115.34 3.70
CA GLY A 695 -2.88 116.67 3.43
C GLY A 695 -4.33 116.80 3.88
N HIS A 696 -5.15 115.78 3.59
CA HIS A 696 -6.52 115.71 4.11
C HIS A 696 -6.52 115.67 5.66
N ALA A 697 -5.64 114.88 6.28
CA ALA A 697 -5.53 114.79 7.74
C ALA A 697 -5.15 116.12 8.42
N MET A 698 -4.25 116.89 7.81
CA MET A 698 -3.73 118.16 8.34
C MET A 698 -4.59 119.38 8.02
N ALA A 699 -5.50 119.30 7.04
CA ALA A 699 -6.37 120.41 6.62
C ALA A 699 -7.15 121.09 7.77
N PRO A 700 -7.82 120.38 8.72
CA PRO A 700 -8.53 120.99 9.85
C PRO A 700 -7.67 121.97 10.68
N TYR A 701 -6.40 121.61 10.87
CA TYR A 701 -5.44 122.38 11.64
C TYR A 701 -4.94 123.58 10.86
N MET A 702 -4.50 123.40 9.62
CA MET A 702 -4.02 124.52 8.80
C MET A 702 -5.13 125.54 8.53
N MET A 703 -6.38 125.12 8.32
CA MET A 703 -7.54 126.00 8.19
C MET A 703 -7.79 126.84 9.45
N SER A 704 -7.66 126.24 10.64
CA SER A 704 -7.82 126.95 11.91
C SER A 704 -6.76 128.04 12.09
N VAL A 705 -5.49 127.71 11.82
CA VAL A 705 -4.36 128.66 11.87
C VAL A 705 -4.55 129.80 10.89
N ALA A 706 -4.87 129.47 9.64
CA ALA A 706 -5.01 130.39 8.52
C ALA A 706 -6.05 131.50 8.77
N LEU A 707 -7.25 131.13 9.20
CA LEU A 707 -8.33 132.09 9.52
C LEU A 707 -7.96 133.01 10.68
N TYR A 708 -7.27 132.49 11.70
CA TYR A 708 -6.87 133.27 12.86
C TYR A 708 -5.83 134.34 12.48
N VAL A 709 -4.81 133.96 11.70
CA VAL A 709 -3.75 134.89 11.23
C VAL A 709 -4.34 136.02 10.40
N ALA A 710 -5.29 135.75 9.51
CA ALA A 710 -5.95 136.79 8.73
C ALA A 710 -6.87 137.70 9.57
N CYS A 711 -7.50 137.18 10.62
CA CYS A 711 -8.23 138.00 11.59
C CYS A 711 -7.29 138.91 12.41
N ILE A 712 -6.07 138.47 12.76
CA ILE A 712 -5.02 139.35 13.31
C ILE A 712 -4.69 140.45 12.31
N ALA A 713 -4.37 140.09 11.07
CA ALA A 713 -3.97 141.05 10.02
C ALA A 713 -5.06 142.10 9.77
N PHE A 714 -6.33 141.70 9.76
CA PHE A 714 -7.47 142.62 9.71
C PHE A 714 -7.48 143.60 10.88
N CYS A 715 -7.40 143.12 12.13
CA CYS A 715 -7.48 143.98 13.30
C CYS A 715 -6.29 144.95 13.46
N LEU A 716 -5.15 144.63 12.85
CA LEU A 716 -3.98 145.50 12.80
C LEU A 716 -4.07 146.60 11.72
N MET A 717 -4.73 146.33 10.59
CA MET A 717 -4.78 147.27 9.45
C MET A 717 -6.10 148.04 9.33
N PHE A 718 -7.22 147.51 9.81
CA PHE A 718 -8.52 148.17 9.75
C PHE A 718 -8.71 149.14 10.93
N PRO A 719 -9.11 150.41 10.72
CA PRO A 719 -9.22 151.40 11.80
C PRO A 719 -10.46 151.16 12.67
N LEU A 720 -10.36 150.22 13.62
CA LEU A 720 -11.43 149.83 14.53
C LEU A 720 -11.91 150.99 15.42
N LYS A 721 -11.00 151.90 15.82
CA LYS A 721 -11.24 152.97 16.81
C LYS A 721 -11.69 154.31 16.20
N GLU A 722 -11.91 154.38 14.89
CA GLU A 722 -12.33 155.60 14.18
C GLU A 722 -13.81 155.55 13.78
N HIS A 723 -14.46 156.71 13.57
CA HIS A 723 -15.88 156.80 13.24
C HIS A 723 -16.19 157.76 12.08
N ASN A 724 -16.95 157.29 11.10
CA ASN A 724 -17.31 158.05 9.90
C ASN A 724 -18.66 158.79 10.05
N GLY A 725 -18.70 159.80 10.94
CA GLY A 725 -19.88 160.61 11.23
C GLY A 725 -19.98 161.06 12.69
N ARG A 726 -21.09 161.71 13.07
CA ARG A 726 -21.41 162.05 14.47
C ARG A 726 -21.81 160.78 15.24
N VAL A 727 -21.24 160.59 16.43
CA VAL A 727 -21.53 159.43 17.29
C VAL A 727 -22.67 159.78 18.26
N ARG A 728 -23.83 159.10 18.12
CA ARG A 728 -25.01 159.22 19.00
C ARG A 728 -25.38 157.90 19.72
N SER A 729 -24.67 156.80 19.46
CA SER A 729 -24.87 155.49 20.11
C SER A 729 -23.69 154.58 19.78
N GLY A 730 -23.21 153.83 20.77
CA GLY A 730 -22.16 152.84 20.59
C GLY A 730 -22.60 151.64 19.76
N PHE A 731 -23.84 151.18 19.90
CA PHE A 731 -24.41 150.09 19.10
C PHE A 731 -24.32 150.36 17.61
N ARG A 732 -24.56 151.59 17.17
CA ARG A 732 -24.50 151.94 15.73
C ARG A 732 -23.07 152.03 15.20
N TRP A 733 -22.12 152.44 16.04
CA TRP A 733 -20.71 152.45 15.69
C TRP A 733 -20.12 151.03 15.69
N TRP A 734 -20.45 150.22 16.70
CA TRP A 734 -20.15 148.79 16.71
C TRP A 734 -20.74 148.13 15.46
N LEU A 735 -22.01 148.38 15.12
CA LEU A 735 -22.67 147.79 13.96
C LEU A 735 -22.01 148.21 12.62
N SER A 736 -21.52 149.45 12.50
CA SER A 736 -20.81 149.87 11.28
C SER A 736 -19.52 149.08 11.09
N LYS A 737 -18.70 148.93 12.14
CA LYS A 737 -17.46 148.13 12.11
C LYS A 737 -17.75 146.63 12.00
N ALA A 738 -18.73 146.12 12.74
CA ALA A 738 -19.14 144.72 12.76
C ALA A 738 -19.65 144.25 11.39
N SER A 739 -20.32 145.11 10.62
CA SER A 739 -20.72 144.76 9.25
C SER A 739 -19.53 144.47 8.34
N VAL A 740 -18.44 145.25 8.45
CA VAL A 740 -17.20 145.06 7.67
C VAL A 740 -16.47 143.80 8.15
N MET A 741 -16.33 143.66 9.47
CA MET A 741 -15.72 142.48 10.10
C MET A 741 -16.41 141.17 9.69
N ALA A 742 -17.75 141.14 9.73
CA ALA A 742 -18.55 139.98 9.35
C ALA A 742 -18.37 139.62 7.88
N VAL A 743 -18.39 140.61 6.96
CA VAL A 743 -18.18 140.34 5.53
C VAL A 743 -16.76 139.85 5.25
N ILE A 744 -15.73 140.48 5.83
CA ILE A 744 -14.34 140.07 5.59
C ILE A 744 -14.03 138.70 6.21
N ALA A 745 -14.60 138.39 7.38
CA ALA A 745 -14.54 137.06 7.99
C ALA A 745 -15.27 135.98 7.16
N ALA A 746 -16.46 136.31 6.63
CA ALA A 746 -17.18 135.37 5.78
C ALA A 746 -16.45 135.12 4.45
N VAL A 747 -16.00 136.17 3.77
CA VAL A 747 -15.34 136.05 2.46
C VAL A 747 -14.00 135.34 2.55
N GLN A 748 -13.15 135.66 3.53
CA GLN A 748 -11.85 134.97 3.68
C GLN A 748 -12.03 133.45 3.94
N ALA A 749 -13.07 133.08 4.71
CA ALA A 749 -13.39 131.68 4.99
C ALA A 749 -13.89 130.93 3.76
N VAL A 750 -14.80 131.54 2.99
CA VAL A 750 -15.31 130.96 1.75
C VAL A 750 -14.20 130.80 0.71
N VAL A 751 -13.36 131.83 0.52
CA VAL A 751 -12.25 131.77 -0.46
C VAL A 751 -11.21 130.71 -0.06
N MET A 752 -10.85 130.60 1.22
CA MET A 752 -9.93 129.57 1.71
C MET A 752 -10.43 128.15 1.41
N VAL A 753 -11.69 127.85 1.74
CA VAL A 753 -12.27 126.51 1.51
C VAL A 753 -12.36 126.22 0.01
N LEU A 754 -12.83 127.17 -0.82
CA LEU A 754 -12.88 127.01 -2.27
C LEU A 754 -11.50 126.74 -2.88
N MET A 755 -10.46 127.44 -2.44
CA MET A 755 -9.12 127.30 -3.02
C MET A 755 -8.44 126.00 -2.58
N LEU A 756 -8.69 125.52 -1.35
CA LEU A 756 -8.31 124.16 -0.94
C LEU A 756 -8.99 123.08 -1.79
N MET A 757 -10.27 123.25 -2.14
CA MET A 757 -10.98 122.34 -3.04
C MET A 757 -10.42 122.35 -4.46
N LEU A 758 -10.10 123.53 -5.00
CA LEU A 758 -9.67 123.70 -6.39
C LEU A 758 -8.20 123.37 -6.65
N ILE A 759 -7.30 123.69 -5.70
CA ILE A 759 -5.84 123.57 -5.90
C ILE A 759 -5.31 122.25 -5.32
N ASN A 760 -5.70 121.92 -4.09
CA ASN A 760 -5.21 120.71 -3.41
C ASN A 760 -6.14 119.50 -3.63
N GLY A 761 -7.34 119.72 -4.16
CA GLY A 761 -8.32 118.66 -4.37
C GLY A 761 -9.05 118.22 -3.09
N LEU A 762 -9.03 119.04 -2.04
CA LEU A 762 -9.74 118.77 -0.79
C LEU A 762 -11.24 118.57 -1.07
N LYS A 763 -11.81 117.43 -0.69
CA LYS A 763 -13.25 117.15 -0.84
C LYS A 763 -13.92 117.03 0.52
N PRO A 764 -14.55 118.10 1.03
CA PRO A 764 -15.27 118.05 2.29
C PRO A 764 -16.40 117.02 2.27
N LYS A 765 -16.40 116.08 3.23
CA LYS A 765 -17.49 115.11 3.43
C LYS A 765 -18.85 115.79 3.63
N GLU A 766 -18.88 116.83 4.47
CA GLU A 766 -20.04 117.67 4.72
C GLU A 766 -19.77 119.08 4.18
N LEU A 767 -20.04 119.28 2.87
CA LEU A 767 -19.71 120.51 2.14
C LEU A 767 -20.30 121.76 2.79
N THR A 768 -21.63 121.79 2.97
CA THR A 768 -22.34 122.94 3.54
C THR A 768 -21.92 123.22 4.98
N ALA A 769 -21.74 122.17 5.80
CA ALA A 769 -21.28 122.32 7.18
C ALA A 769 -19.86 122.88 7.25
N THR A 770 -18.96 122.47 6.35
CA THR A 770 -17.59 123.00 6.27
C THR A 770 -17.57 124.49 5.98
N PHE A 771 -18.34 124.96 4.99
CA PHE A 771 -18.43 126.39 4.68
C PHE A 771 -19.04 127.19 5.83
N LEU A 772 -20.16 126.74 6.41
CA LEU A 772 -20.81 127.43 7.52
C LEU A 772 -19.92 127.47 8.77
N MET A 773 -19.24 126.36 9.09
CA MET A 773 -18.30 126.32 10.20
C MET A 773 -17.09 127.22 9.95
N ALA A 774 -16.52 127.25 8.72
CA ALA A 774 -15.40 128.13 8.41
C ALA A 774 -15.77 129.62 8.58
N VAL A 775 -16.97 130.02 8.14
CA VAL A 775 -17.49 131.37 8.35
C VAL A 775 -17.69 131.66 9.84
N LEU A 776 -18.31 130.75 10.60
CA LEU A 776 -18.52 130.90 12.04
C LEU A 776 -17.19 131.02 12.81
N VAL A 777 -16.23 130.15 12.52
CA VAL A 777 -14.88 130.15 13.10
C VAL A 777 -14.18 131.47 12.81
N SER A 778 -14.16 131.91 11.56
CA SER A 778 -13.53 133.19 11.18
C SER A 778 -14.22 134.39 11.85
N MET A 779 -15.56 134.45 11.88
CA MET A 779 -16.30 135.52 12.56
C MET A 779 -16.02 135.54 14.06
N THR A 780 -15.87 134.38 14.68
CA THR A 780 -15.59 134.23 16.11
C THR A 780 -14.17 134.67 16.46
N PHE A 781 -13.18 134.23 15.67
CA PHE A 781 -11.81 134.72 15.79
C PHE A 781 -11.76 136.23 15.57
N MET A 782 -12.43 136.76 14.55
CA MET A 782 -12.53 138.20 14.30
C MET A 782 -13.10 138.96 15.51
N ALA A 783 -14.19 138.49 16.12
CA ALA A 783 -14.81 139.11 17.30
C ALA A 783 -13.91 139.06 18.55
N MET A 784 -13.31 137.90 18.84
CA MET A 784 -12.39 137.71 19.97
C MET A 784 -11.13 138.57 19.82
N ILE A 785 -10.51 138.57 18.65
CA ILE A 785 -9.31 139.34 18.36
C ILE A 785 -9.63 140.85 18.39
N THR A 786 -10.78 141.26 17.86
CA THR A 786 -11.27 142.65 17.93
C THR A 786 -11.43 143.10 19.38
N PHE A 787 -12.03 142.30 20.25
CA PHE A 787 -12.17 142.61 21.67
C PHE A 787 -10.82 142.95 22.31
N PHE A 788 -9.81 142.08 22.16
CA PHE A 788 -8.49 142.30 22.74
C PHE A 788 -7.83 143.57 22.18
N ASN A 789 -7.89 143.81 20.87
CA ASN A 789 -7.33 145.01 20.23
C ASN A 789 -8.06 146.31 20.63
N LEU A 790 -9.37 146.26 20.90
CA LEU A 790 -10.14 147.42 21.38
C LEU A 790 -9.79 147.76 22.82
N TRP A 791 -9.85 146.79 23.73
CA TRP A 791 -9.71 147.00 25.17
C TRP A 791 -8.27 147.14 25.64
N LEU A 792 -7.32 146.40 25.07
CA LEU A 792 -5.91 146.33 25.51
C LEU A 792 -4.92 146.94 24.49
N ASP A 793 -5.42 147.44 23.35
CA ASP A 793 -4.59 148.06 22.31
C ASP A 793 -3.46 147.12 21.83
N LYS A 794 -2.24 147.64 21.62
CA LYS A 794 -1.06 146.84 21.23
C LYS A 794 -0.76 145.66 22.16
N VAL A 795 -1.09 145.75 23.46
CA VAL A 795 -0.94 144.61 24.40
C VAL A 795 -1.91 143.50 24.04
N GLY A 796 -3.14 143.85 23.63
CA GLY A 796 -4.13 142.91 23.11
C GLY A 796 -3.67 142.21 21.84
N SER A 797 -3.05 142.95 20.90
CA SER A 797 -2.46 142.37 19.69
C SER A 797 -1.39 141.33 20.02
N PHE A 798 -0.54 141.60 21.01
CA PHE A 798 0.50 140.66 21.47
C PHE A 798 -0.09 139.43 22.19
N ILE A 799 -1.08 139.62 23.08
CA ILE A 799 -1.77 138.52 23.77
C ILE A 799 -2.41 137.57 22.74
N VAL A 800 -3.08 138.10 21.73
CA VAL A 800 -3.68 137.31 20.64
C VAL A 800 -2.65 136.47 19.89
N LEU A 801 -1.44 137.00 19.66
CA LEU A 801 -0.34 136.29 19.01
C LEU A 801 0.24 135.18 19.91
N VAL A 802 0.48 135.46 21.19
CA VAL A 802 0.93 134.43 22.16
C VAL A 802 -0.12 133.32 22.29
N PHE A 803 -1.40 133.69 22.33
CA PHE A 803 -2.51 132.75 22.39
C PHE A 803 -2.62 131.90 21.10
N MET A 804 -2.27 132.44 19.93
CA MET A 804 -2.12 131.64 18.71
C MET A 804 -1.02 130.58 18.87
N VAL A 805 0.17 130.96 19.34
CA VAL A 805 1.32 130.05 19.48
C VAL A 805 1.03 128.92 20.47
N LEU A 806 0.39 129.21 21.61
CA LEU A 806 -0.04 128.19 22.56
C LEU A 806 -1.08 127.23 21.96
N GLN A 807 -1.98 127.74 21.11
CA GLN A 807 -2.98 126.91 20.42
C GLN A 807 -2.37 125.97 19.37
N LEU A 808 -1.20 126.29 18.79
CA LEU A 808 -0.52 125.38 17.85
C LEU A 808 -0.20 124.02 18.49
N GLY A 809 0.41 124.03 19.69
CA GLY A 809 0.65 122.80 20.45
C GLY A 809 -0.60 122.26 21.15
N GLY A 810 -1.55 123.12 21.51
CA GLY A 810 -2.74 122.77 22.27
C GLY A 810 -3.93 122.25 21.47
N ALA A 811 -3.87 122.12 20.13
CA ALA A 811 -5.05 121.84 19.29
C ALA A 811 -5.17 120.42 18.71
N ALA A 812 -4.29 119.48 19.07
CA ALA A 812 -4.29 118.11 18.55
C ALA A 812 -4.22 118.01 17.00
N GLY A 813 -3.56 118.99 16.36
CA GLY A 813 -3.56 119.13 14.90
C GLY A 813 -2.79 118.04 14.18
N THR A 814 -1.50 117.91 14.49
CA THR A 814 -0.56 116.99 13.82
C THR A 814 -0.49 115.61 14.46
N TYR A 815 -0.70 115.54 15.77
CA TYR A 815 -0.68 114.31 16.56
C TYR A 815 -1.87 114.30 17.54
N PRO A 816 -2.37 113.12 17.97
CA PRO A 816 -3.30 113.00 19.08
C PRO A 816 -2.77 113.74 20.33
N ILE A 817 -3.67 114.38 21.08
CA ILE A 817 -3.30 115.23 22.22
C ILE A 817 -2.61 114.44 23.33
N GLU A 818 -2.94 113.16 23.44
CA GLU A 818 -2.40 112.17 24.38
C GLU A 818 -0.89 111.97 24.21
N LEU A 819 -0.35 112.17 23.00
CA LEU A 819 1.09 112.09 22.73
C LEU A 819 1.84 113.38 23.09
N SER A 820 1.13 114.48 23.37
CA SER A 820 1.73 115.77 23.72
C SER A 820 2.05 115.87 25.22
N PRO A 821 3.05 116.69 25.64
CA PRO A 821 3.34 116.91 27.06
C PRO A 821 2.12 117.38 27.87
N LYS A 822 2.04 116.98 29.15
CA LYS A 822 0.89 117.26 30.06
C LYS A 822 0.41 118.72 30.08
N PHE A 823 1.30 119.69 29.87
CA PHE A 823 0.94 121.11 29.75
C PHE A 823 -0.04 121.38 28.60
N TYR A 824 0.21 120.81 27.42
CA TYR A 824 -0.67 120.99 26.25
C TYR A 824 -2.00 120.25 26.41
N GLN A 825 -1.98 119.05 27.02
CA GLN A 825 -3.19 118.31 27.38
C GLN A 825 -4.10 119.12 28.33
N MET A 826 -3.52 119.85 29.28
CA MET A 826 -4.25 120.66 30.26
C MET A 826 -4.93 121.89 29.64
N ILE A 827 -4.27 122.58 28.71
CA ILE A 827 -4.84 123.79 28.08
C ILE A 827 -5.81 123.45 26.93
N HIS A 828 -5.71 122.26 26.33
CA HIS A 828 -6.49 121.80 25.17
C HIS A 828 -8.01 122.14 25.24
N PRO A 829 -8.75 121.88 26.34
CA PRO A 829 -10.19 122.18 26.40
C PRO A 829 -10.53 123.68 26.40
N PHE A 830 -9.57 124.56 26.66
CA PHE A 830 -9.77 126.01 26.71
C PHE A 830 -9.36 126.72 25.42
N MET A 831 -8.84 125.98 24.44
CA MET A 831 -8.32 126.50 23.20
C MET A 831 -9.38 126.53 22.09
N PRO A 832 -9.73 127.69 21.50
CA PRO A 832 -10.62 127.76 20.34
C PRO A 832 -10.19 126.86 19.16
N PHE A 833 -8.88 126.70 18.93
CA PHE A 833 -8.39 125.78 17.89
C PHE A 833 -8.77 124.32 18.12
N THR A 834 -8.92 123.85 19.37
CA THR A 834 -9.37 122.48 19.67
C THR A 834 -10.72 122.21 19.01
N TYR A 835 -11.67 123.15 19.20
CA TYR A 835 -13.01 123.04 18.66
C TYR A 835 -13.07 123.29 17.15
N SER A 836 -12.24 124.19 16.58
CA SER A 836 -12.23 124.36 15.11
C SER A 836 -11.55 123.20 14.40
N VAL A 837 -10.46 122.66 14.96
CA VAL A 837 -9.81 121.44 14.45
C VAL A 837 -10.75 120.25 14.54
N ASN A 838 -11.44 120.05 15.68
CA ASN A 838 -12.42 118.98 15.82
C ASN A 838 -13.59 119.14 14.83
N ALA A 839 -14.19 120.33 14.74
CA ALA A 839 -15.29 120.58 13.83
C ALA A 839 -14.89 120.38 12.37
N PHE A 840 -13.78 120.98 11.91
CA PHE A 840 -13.29 120.78 10.55
C PHE A 840 -12.90 119.32 10.29
N ARG A 841 -12.36 118.57 11.26
CA ARG A 841 -12.10 117.13 11.09
C ARG A 841 -13.40 116.35 10.88
N ASN A 842 -14.45 116.69 11.61
CA ASN A 842 -15.78 116.09 11.43
C ASN A 842 -16.42 116.48 10.09
N THR A 843 -16.35 117.75 9.65
CA THR A 843 -16.95 118.15 8.37
C THR A 843 -16.12 117.77 7.13
N LEU A 844 -14.80 117.61 7.26
CA LEU A 844 -13.93 117.24 6.15
C LEU A 844 -13.85 115.73 5.91
N MET A 845 -13.64 114.91 6.95
CA MET A 845 -13.28 113.49 6.78
C MET A 845 -14.10 112.50 7.61
N ILE A 846 -14.36 112.77 8.90
CA ILE A 846 -15.00 111.77 9.78
C ILE A 846 -16.50 111.66 9.49
N GLY A 847 -17.21 112.78 9.39
CA GLY A 847 -18.68 112.85 9.38
C GLY A 847 -19.23 112.63 10.78
N GLY A 848 -19.97 113.61 11.31
CA GLY A 848 -20.45 113.57 12.69
C GLY A 848 -21.09 114.89 13.14
N GLY A 849 -21.66 114.88 14.35
CA GLY A 849 -22.35 116.04 14.91
C GLY A 849 -21.39 117.08 15.51
N ILE A 850 -21.13 118.16 14.78
CA ILE A 850 -20.32 119.32 15.23
C ILE A 850 -21.07 120.25 16.22
N THR A 851 -22.20 119.80 16.79
CA THR A 851 -23.11 120.65 17.57
C THR A 851 -22.42 121.27 18.80
N ALA A 852 -21.55 120.52 19.47
CA ALA A 852 -20.78 121.02 20.61
C ALA A 852 -19.82 122.15 20.19
N ASP A 853 -19.07 121.95 19.11
CA ASP A 853 -18.13 122.95 18.60
C ASP A 853 -18.87 124.22 18.14
N VAL A 854 -19.98 124.07 17.41
CA VAL A 854 -20.84 125.17 16.96
C VAL A 854 -21.38 125.97 18.14
N LEU A 855 -21.84 125.31 19.21
CA LEU A 855 -22.33 126.00 20.43
C LEU A 855 -21.21 126.76 21.15
N VAL A 856 -20.00 126.18 21.25
CA VAL A 856 -18.83 126.87 21.81
C VAL A 856 -18.48 128.10 20.98
N PHE A 857 -18.42 127.97 19.66
CA PHE A 857 -18.10 129.10 18.77
C PHE A 857 -19.18 130.20 18.79
N ILE A 858 -20.47 129.85 18.78
CA ILE A 858 -21.56 130.84 18.96
C ILE A 858 -21.45 131.54 20.33
N GLY A 859 -21.16 130.81 21.40
CA GLY A 859 -20.97 131.38 22.74
C GLY A 859 -19.82 132.39 22.79
N ILE A 860 -18.66 132.03 22.23
CA ILE A 860 -17.48 132.91 22.12
C ILE A 860 -17.82 134.14 21.26
N LEU A 861 -18.46 133.95 20.11
CA LEU A 861 -18.84 135.04 19.19
C LEU A 861 -19.76 136.05 19.87
N ILE A 862 -20.81 135.59 20.56
CA ILE A 862 -21.74 136.45 21.27
C ILE A 862 -21.04 137.18 22.42
N ALA A 863 -20.28 136.47 23.25
CA ALA A 863 -19.59 137.05 24.40
C ALA A 863 -18.62 138.16 23.98
N PHE A 864 -17.71 137.90 23.03
CA PHE A 864 -16.74 138.91 22.59
C PHE A 864 -17.36 140.02 21.73
N SER A 865 -18.46 139.75 21.03
CA SER A 865 -19.25 140.80 20.35
C SER A 865 -19.90 141.76 21.35
N LEU A 866 -20.52 141.24 22.43
CA LEU A 866 -21.11 142.06 23.48
C LEU A 866 -20.06 142.86 24.27
N LEU A 867 -18.91 142.26 24.56
CA LEU A 867 -17.79 142.97 25.20
C LEU A 867 -17.20 144.07 24.29
N SER A 868 -17.14 143.84 22.97
CA SER A 868 -16.76 144.86 22.00
C SER A 868 -17.81 145.97 21.88
N LEU A 869 -19.10 145.63 21.88
CA LEU A 869 -20.21 146.59 21.93
C LEU A 869 -20.14 147.48 23.17
N GLY A 870 -19.84 146.89 24.34
CA GLY A 870 -19.62 147.64 25.59
C GLY A 870 -18.50 148.67 25.50
N TYR A 871 -17.43 148.38 24.75
CA TYR A 871 -16.37 149.35 24.45
C TYR A 871 -16.89 150.53 23.65
N TYR A 872 -17.62 150.26 22.56
CA TYR A 872 -18.17 151.32 21.70
C TYR A 872 -19.23 152.16 22.42
N GLU A 873 -20.07 151.58 23.29
CA GLU A 873 -21.01 152.36 24.11
C GLU A 873 -20.28 153.24 25.15
N LYS A 874 -19.25 152.70 25.82
CA LYS A 874 -18.40 153.50 26.72
C LYS A 874 -17.70 154.66 26.00
N ARG A 875 -17.22 154.43 24.77
CA ARG A 875 -16.61 155.45 23.91
C ARG A 875 -17.63 156.46 23.38
N ALA A 876 -18.82 156.02 22.97
CA ALA A 876 -19.88 156.87 22.44
C ALA A 876 -20.38 157.87 23.47
N LYS A 877 -20.68 157.41 24.70
CA LYS A 877 -21.06 158.30 25.82
C LYS A 877 -19.98 159.34 26.10
N LYS A 878 -18.69 158.95 26.05
CA LYS A 878 -17.58 159.90 26.24
C LYS A 878 -17.47 160.93 25.09
N ALA A 879 -17.78 160.53 23.85
CA ALA A 879 -17.82 161.45 22.72
C ALA A 879 -19.01 162.44 22.80
N GLU A 880 -20.18 161.96 23.24
CA GLU A 880 -21.37 162.78 23.43
C GLU A 880 -21.20 163.81 24.55
N ILE A 881 -20.66 163.39 25.72
CA ILE A 881 -20.29 164.32 26.81
C ILE A 881 -19.27 165.35 26.32
N LYS A 882 -18.24 164.93 25.57
CA LYS A 882 -17.22 165.86 25.07
C LYS A 882 -17.81 166.88 24.09
N HIS A 883 -18.81 166.50 23.30
CA HIS A 883 -19.55 167.42 22.43
C HIS A 883 -20.47 168.37 23.19
N ALA A 884 -21.11 167.93 24.29
CA ALA A 884 -21.91 168.81 25.14
C ALA A 884 -21.03 169.88 25.83
N VAL A 885 -19.91 169.47 26.41
CA VAL A 885 -18.97 170.37 27.12
C VAL A 885 -18.30 171.39 26.17
N THR A 886 -18.14 171.07 24.87
CA THR A 886 -17.66 172.04 23.85
C THR A 886 -18.78 172.79 23.13
N ALA A 887 -20.02 172.72 23.61
CA ALA A 887 -21.16 173.49 23.10
C ALA A 887 -21.72 174.48 24.13
N GLU A 888 -21.27 174.41 25.40
CA GLU A 888 -21.65 175.32 26.50
C GLU A 888 -20.47 176.20 26.99
N GLY A 889 -19.35 176.21 26.27
CA GLY A 889 -18.18 177.06 26.49
C GLY A 889 -17.48 177.40 25.19
#